data_AF-A0A091R581-F1
#
_entry.id   AF-A0A091R581-F1
#
_cell.length_a   1.000
_cell.length_b   1.000
_cell.length_c   1.000
_cell.angle_alpha   90.00
_cell.angle_beta   90.00
_cell.angle_gamma   90.00
#
_symmetry.space_group_name_H-M   'P 1'
#
loop_
_entity.id
_entity.type
_entity.pdbx_description
1 polymer ?
#
loop_
_entity_poly.entity_id
_entity_poly.type
_entity_poly.pdbx_seq_one_letter_code
_entity_poly.pdbx_strand_id
1 'polypeptide(L)'
;MGDMANNSVAYSGVKHAVKEANHGDFGVTLAELRSLMELRAADALHKIQECYGDVHGICTKLKTSPNEGLSGNPADIERREAVFGKNFIPPKKPKTFLQLVWEALQDVTLIILEIAAVVSLGLSFYQPPGGNESLCGSVNVGEEEDESEAGWIEGAAILLSVVCVVLVTAFNDWSKEKQFRGLQSRIEQEQKFTVIRGGQVIQIPVADIIVGDIAQVKYGDLLPADGVLIQGNDLKIDESSLTGESDHVKKSLDRDPMLLSGTHVMEGSGRMVVTAVGVNSQTGIIFTLLGAGGDEEEKEKEKEKKDKKSKKQDGAVENRNKAKAQDGAAMEMQPLKSEDGGDGDEKDKKRANLPKKEKSVLQGKLTKLAVQIGKAGLLMSAITVIILVLYFVIDTFWVQKRPWLAECTPIYIQYFVKFFIIGVTVLVVAVPEGLPLAVTISLAYSVKKMMKDNNLVRHLDACETMGNATAICSDKTGTLTMNRMTVVQAYINEKHYKKIPEPEAIPEKTMAYLVTGISVNCAYTSKILPPEKEGGLPRHVGNKTECALLGLLLDLKRDYQDVRNEIPEEDLYKVYTFNSVRKSMSTVLKNSDGSFRIFSKGASEIVLKKCFKILSANGEPKVFRPRDRDDIVKTVIEPMASEGLRTICLAFRDFPAGEPEPEWDNENDIVTGLTCIAVVGIEDPVRPEVPDAIRKCQRAGITVRMVTGDNINTARAIALKCGILNPGEEFLCLEGKDFNRRIRNEKGEIEQERIDKIWPKLRVLARSSPTDKHTLVKGIIDSTVFDQRQVVAVTGDGTNDGPALKKADVGFAMGIAGTDVAKEASDIILTDDNFTSIVKAVMWGRNVYDSISKFLQFQLTVNVVAVIVAFTGACITQDSPLKAVQMLWVNLIMDTLASLALATEPPTEALLLRKPYGRNKPLISRTMMKNILGHAFYQLVVVFTLLFAGEKIFDIDSGRNAPLHAPPSEHYTIVFNTFVMMQLFNEINARKIHGERNVFEGIFNNAIFCSIVLGTFVVQIIIVQFGGKPFSCSELSIEQWLWSIFLGMGTLLWGQLISTIPTSRLKFLKEAGHGTQKEEIPEEELAEDVEEIDHAERELRRGQILWFRGLNRIQTQMDVVNAFQSGSTIQGALRRQPSIASQHHDVTNISTPTHIRVVNAFRSSLYEGLEKPETRSSIHNFMTHPEFRIEDSEPHIPLIDDTDAEDDAPTKRNSSPPPSPNKNNNAVDSGIHLTTDMNKSATSSSPGSPLHSLETSL
;
A
#
# COMPACT_ATOMS: atom_id res chain seq x y z
N MET A 1 50.46 -21.28 -13.87
CA MET A 1 51.88 -21.29 -13.42
C MET A 1 52.14 -19.98 -12.72
N GLY A 2 52.93 -20.00 -11.64
CA GLY A 2 53.17 -18.83 -10.78
C GLY A 2 52.35 -18.93 -9.50
N ASP A 3 53.02 -19.25 -8.41
CA ASP A 3 52.44 -19.46 -7.08
C ASP A 3 52.27 -18.16 -6.30
N MET A 4 51.29 -18.11 -5.39
CA MET A 4 51.34 -17.24 -4.23
C MET A 4 51.14 -18.07 -2.96
N ALA A 5 52.23 -18.27 -2.23
CA ALA A 5 52.19 -18.86 -0.90
C ALA A 5 51.81 -17.79 0.13
N ASN A 6 50.98 -18.16 1.11
CA ASN A 6 50.72 -17.33 2.29
C ASN A 6 52.03 -17.06 3.07
N ASN A 7 52.15 -15.86 3.64
CA ASN A 7 52.61 -15.73 5.02
C ASN A 7 52.06 -14.46 5.66
N SER A 8 51.70 -14.56 6.93
CA SER A 8 51.15 -13.48 7.76
C SER A 8 52.01 -13.29 9.02
N VAL A 9 51.50 -12.58 10.03
CA VAL A 9 52.10 -12.39 11.38
C VAL A 9 53.25 -11.36 11.50
N ALA A 10 52.85 -10.09 11.44
CA ALA A 10 52.89 -9.11 12.55
C ALA A 10 54.16 -8.81 13.40
N TYR A 11 54.21 -7.53 13.84
CA TYR A 11 54.84 -6.91 15.03
C TYR A 11 56.24 -6.24 14.99
N SER A 12 56.25 -5.06 15.64
CA SER A 12 57.38 -4.20 16.11
C SER A 12 58.12 -3.34 15.05
N GLY A 13 58.57 -2.12 15.42
CA GLY A 13 59.21 -1.20 14.46
C GLY A 13 59.68 0.21 14.89
N VAL A 14 59.07 0.85 15.91
CA VAL A 14 59.64 2.01 16.67
C VAL A 14 59.85 3.38 15.92
N LYS A 15 59.04 4.38 16.32
CA LYS A 15 59.25 5.86 16.36
C LYS A 15 59.29 6.74 15.07
N HIS A 16 58.37 7.71 15.07
CA HIS A 16 58.51 9.11 14.66
C HIS A 16 59.29 9.46 13.37
N ALA A 17 58.56 9.45 12.26
CA ALA A 17 58.67 10.49 11.23
C ALA A 17 57.25 10.98 10.85
N VAL A 18 57.20 12.15 10.21
CA VAL A 18 56.05 12.95 9.75
C VAL A 18 54.73 12.20 9.48
N LYS A 19 53.60 12.73 9.98
CA LYS A 19 52.27 12.42 9.43
C LYS A 19 52.12 13.10 8.06
N GLU A 20 52.48 12.40 6.99
CA GLU A 20 51.82 12.64 5.70
C GLU A 20 50.50 11.87 5.69
N ALA A 21 49.47 12.42 5.04
CA ALA A 21 48.19 11.75 4.91
C ALA A 21 48.28 10.62 3.89
N ASN A 22 47.62 9.49 4.15
CA ASN A 22 47.43 8.44 3.14
C ASN A 22 46.48 8.92 2.04
N HIS A 23 46.98 9.74 1.11
CA HIS A 23 46.39 9.82 -0.22
C HIS A 23 46.58 8.46 -0.88
N GLY A 24 45.47 7.74 -1.07
CA GLY A 24 45.46 6.46 -1.79
C GLY A 24 45.62 6.65 -3.29
N ASP A 25 45.22 5.66 -4.07
CA ASP A 25 45.27 5.69 -5.54
C ASP A 25 44.26 6.69 -6.19
N PHE A 26 43.68 7.61 -5.41
CA PHE A 26 42.77 8.67 -5.83
C PHE A 26 43.16 9.99 -5.14
N GLY A 27 43.02 11.11 -5.87
CA GLY A 27 43.44 12.43 -5.38
C GLY A 27 42.50 13.08 -4.36
N VAL A 28 41.46 12.38 -3.90
CA VAL A 28 40.47 12.86 -2.93
C VAL A 28 40.15 11.75 -1.93
N THR A 29 39.93 12.10 -0.68
CA THR A 29 39.44 11.19 0.37
C THR A 29 37.91 11.20 0.46
N LEU A 30 37.33 10.12 0.99
CA LEU A 30 35.91 10.02 1.29
C LEU A 30 35.40 11.13 2.23
N ALA A 31 36.24 11.56 3.19
CA ALA A 31 35.88 12.61 4.14
C ALA A 31 35.76 13.99 3.46
N GLU A 32 36.67 14.32 2.54
CA GLU A 32 36.60 15.57 1.75
C GLU A 32 35.35 15.59 0.88
N LEU A 33 35.04 14.49 0.16
CA LEU A 33 33.85 14.38 -0.68
C LEU A 33 32.54 14.50 0.14
N ARG A 34 32.48 13.86 1.32
CA ARG A 34 31.35 13.96 2.22
C ARG A 34 31.15 15.40 2.73
N SER A 35 32.23 16.05 3.19
CA SER A 35 32.16 17.45 3.64
C SER A 35 31.75 18.42 2.52
N LEU A 36 32.07 18.11 1.26
CA LEU A 36 31.62 18.89 0.11
C LEU A 36 30.09 18.77 -0.09
N MET A 37 29.50 17.59 0.16
CA MET A 37 28.04 17.37 0.06
C MET A 37 27.23 17.95 1.22
N GLU A 38 27.90 18.41 2.28
CA GLU A 38 27.27 19.13 3.40
C GLU A 38 27.09 20.64 3.06
N LEU A 39 27.81 21.17 2.05
CA LEU A 39 27.73 22.57 1.59
C LEU A 39 26.62 22.79 0.54
N ARG A 40 26.18 24.05 0.36
CA ARG A 40 25.15 24.45 -0.61
C ARG A 40 25.55 25.70 -1.39
N ALA A 41 25.02 25.86 -2.60
CA ALA A 41 25.09 27.09 -3.40
C ALA A 41 26.49 27.76 -3.41
N ALA A 42 26.59 29.00 -2.93
CA ALA A 42 27.81 29.82 -2.96
C ALA A 42 28.97 29.21 -2.15
N ASP A 43 28.69 28.57 -1.01
CA ASP A 43 29.74 27.98 -0.15
C ASP A 43 30.32 26.71 -0.81
N ALA A 44 29.46 25.91 -1.43
CA ALA A 44 29.88 24.77 -2.23
C ALA A 44 30.72 25.22 -3.44
N LEU A 45 30.30 26.28 -4.14
CA LEU A 45 31.04 26.88 -5.25
C LEU A 45 32.44 27.36 -4.84
N HIS A 46 32.53 28.11 -3.74
CA HIS A 46 33.82 28.57 -3.22
C HIS A 46 34.72 27.38 -2.88
N LYS A 47 34.17 26.30 -2.29
CA LYS A 47 34.95 25.10 -1.94
C LYS A 47 35.40 24.29 -3.15
N ILE A 48 34.60 24.21 -4.20
CA ILE A 48 34.99 23.61 -5.49
C ILE A 48 36.16 24.42 -6.08
N GLN A 49 36.01 25.74 -6.18
CA GLN A 49 37.01 26.63 -6.75
C GLN A 49 38.34 26.59 -5.97
N GLU A 50 38.29 26.65 -4.63
CA GLU A 50 39.46 26.66 -3.74
C GLU A 50 40.20 25.32 -3.73
N CYS A 51 39.50 24.20 -3.55
CA CYS A 51 40.14 22.91 -3.30
C CYS A 51 40.32 22.04 -4.56
N TYR A 52 39.63 22.34 -5.64
CA TYR A 52 39.62 21.53 -6.87
C TYR A 52 39.87 22.36 -8.15
N GLY A 53 39.81 23.68 -8.09
CA GLY A 53 39.91 24.58 -9.25
C GLY A 53 38.59 24.67 -10.01
N ASP A 54 38.01 23.54 -10.40
CA ASP A 54 36.68 23.43 -11.02
C ASP A 54 36.11 21.99 -10.91
N VAL A 55 34.97 21.74 -11.56
CA VAL A 55 34.32 20.40 -11.62
C VAL A 55 35.15 19.38 -12.43
N HIS A 56 35.88 19.81 -13.47
CA HIS A 56 36.82 18.94 -14.19
C HIS A 56 38.01 18.54 -13.30
N GLY A 57 38.44 19.41 -12.38
CA GLY A 57 39.40 19.10 -11.33
C GLY A 57 38.94 17.98 -10.39
N ILE A 58 37.66 17.97 -9.99
CA ILE A 58 37.05 16.85 -9.23
C ILE A 58 37.14 15.55 -10.07
N CYS A 59 36.71 15.60 -11.33
CA CYS A 59 36.74 14.43 -12.22
C CYS A 59 38.18 13.89 -12.42
N THR A 60 39.15 14.79 -12.54
CA THR A 60 40.58 14.46 -12.69
C THR A 60 41.11 13.76 -11.44
N LYS A 61 40.86 14.29 -10.23
CA LYS A 61 41.30 13.64 -8.98
C LYS A 61 40.59 12.29 -8.72
N LEU A 62 39.35 12.13 -9.20
CA LEU A 62 38.59 10.87 -9.17
C LEU A 62 38.95 9.89 -10.31
N LYS A 63 39.90 10.24 -11.20
CA LYS A 63 40.30 9.45 -12.37
C LYS A 63 39.09 9.04 -13.23
N THR A 64 38.22 9.99 -13.59
CA THR A 64 37.04 9.77 -14.44
C THR A 64 36.96 10.81 -15.57
N SER A 65 36.44 10.42 -16.74
CA SER A 65 36.27 11.32 -17.88
C SER A 65 34.91 12.03 -17.81
N PRO A 66 34.81 13.37 -17.85
CA PRO A 66 33.53 14.09 -17.85
C PRO A 66 32.60 13.75 -19.02
N ASN A 67 33.15 13.22 -20.12
CA ASN A 67 32.40 12.84 -21.33
C ASN A 67 32.23 11.34 -21.51
N GLU A 68 33.23 10.53 -21.11
CA GLU A 68 33.22 9.07 -21.34
C GLU A 68 32.94 8.25 -20.05
N GLY A 69 33.02 8.90 -18.89
CA GLY A 69 32.87 8.30 -17.57
C GLY A 69 34.00 7.35 -17.18
N LEU A 70 33.63 6.29 -16.45
CA LEU A 70 34.54 5.23 -16.02
C LEU A 70 34.71 4.19 -17.14
N SER A 71 35.89 3.58 -17.22
CA SER A 71 36.21 2.57 -18.25
C SER A 71 35.46 1.23 -18.11
N GLY A 72 34.69 1.04 -17.04
CA GLY A 72 33.93 -0.20 -16.78
C GLY A 72 34.76 -1.40 -16.32
N ASN A 73 36.06 -1.23 -16.05
CA ASN A 73 36.92 -2.29 -15.54
C ASN A 73 36.46 -2.76 -14.15
N PRO A 74 36.09 -4.05 -13.94
CA PRO A 74 35.62 -4.55 -12.64
C PRO A 74 36.64 -4.33 -11.51
N ALA A 75 37.94 -4.42 -11.80
CA ALA A 75 38.98 -4.18 -10.80
C ALA A 75 39.18 -2.69 -10.45
N ASP A 76 38.55 -1.75 -11.16
CA ASP A 76 38.43 -0.35 -10.72
C ASP A 76 37.15 -0.14 -9.89
N ILE A 77 36.06 -0.81 -10.28
CA ILE A 77 34.77 -0.81 -9.57
C ILE A 77 34.95 -1.36 -8.14
N GLU A 78 35.56 -2.54 -7.97
CA GLU A 78 35.80 -3.14 -6.65
C GLU A 78 36.69 -2.27 -5.76
N ARG A 79 37.70 -1.60 -6.34
CA ARG A 79 38.57 -0.67 -5.58
C ARG A 79 37.84 0.60 -5.16
N ARG A 80 36.94 1.14 -5.99
CA ARG A 80 36.09 2.28 -5.63
C ARG A 80 35.09 1.91 -4.54
N GLU A 81 34.46 0.73 -4.62
CA GLU A 81 33.59 0.22 -3.55
C GLU A 81 34.34 0.06 -2.22
N ALA A 82 35.57 -0.45 -2.25
CA ALA A 82 36.41 -0.59 -1.06
C ALA A 82 36.90 0.73 -0.44
N VAL A 83 37.05 1.81 -1.24
CA VAL A 83 37.56 3.12 -0.78
C VAL A 83 36.44 4.10 -0.41
N PHE A 84 35.35 4.13 -1.17
CA PHE A 84 34.26 5.11 -1.02
C PHE A 84 32.93 4.52 -0.52
N GLY A 85 32.83 3.18 -0.48
CA GLY A 85 31.61 2.45 -0.10
C GLY A 85 30.72 2.06 -1.27
N LYS A 86 29.68 1.28 -0.97
CA LYS A 86 28.66 0.80 -1.91
C LYS A 86 27.41 1.68 -1.86
N ASN A 87 26.67 1.82 -2.96
CA ASN A 87 25.38 2.51 -2.97
C ASN A 87 24.23 1.68 -2.37
N PHE A 88 24.39 1.22 -1.13
CA PHE A 88 23.42 0.40 -0.42
C PHE A 88 23.30 0.84 1.04
N ILE A 89 22.08 1.20 1.46
CA ILE A 89 21.76 1.50 2.87
C ILE A 89 21.21 0.21 3.49
N PRO A 90 21.87 -0.38 4.51
CA PRO A 90 21.49 -1.70 5.01
C PRO A 90 20.12 -1.65 5.73
N PRO A 91 19.12 -2.43 5.28
CA PRO A 91 17.82 -2.49 5.95
C PRO A 91 17.93 -3.16 7.32
N LYS A 92 16.98 -2.86 8.22
CA LYS A 92 16.95 -3.42 9.57
C LYS A 92 17.02 -4.96 9.55
N LYS A 93 17.90 -5.51 10.38
CA LYS A 93 18.16 -6.96 10.50
C LYS A 93 16.86 -7.71 10.83
N PRO A 94 16.66 -8.93 10.28
CA PRO A 94 15.46 -9.73 10.54
C PRO A 94 15.31 -10.07 12.02
N LYS A 95 14.07 -10.33 12.45
CA LYS A 95 13.88 -11.07 13.70
C LYS A 95 14.43 -12.48 13.49
N THR A 96 15.19 -12.98 14.47
CA THR A 96 15.65 -14.38 14.39
C THR A 96 14.47 -15.32 14.69
N PHE A 97 14.55 -16.57 14.24
CA PHE A 97 13.50 -17.56 14.57
C PHE A 97 13.31 -17.70 16.10
N LEU A 98 14.40 -17.70 16.86
CA LEU A 98 14.36 -17.73 18.34
C LEU A 98 13.70 -16.47 18.93
N GLN A 99 13.86 -15.31 18.30
CA GLN A 99 13.19 -14.08 18.73
C GLN A 99 11.68 -14.13 18.47
N LEU A 100 11.24 -14.74 17.37
CA LEU A 100 9.82 -14.97 17.08
C LEU A 100 9.20 -16.02 18.03
N VAL A 101 9.94 -17.08 18.37
CA VAL A 101 9.55 -18.05 19.41
C VAL A 101 9.38 -17.35 20.76
N TRP A 102 10.34 -16.50 21.15
CA TRP A 102 10.26 -15.74 22.40
C TRP A 102 9.10 -14.73 22.42
N GLU A 103 8.81 -14.09 21.29
CA GLU A 103 7.70 -13.14 21.16
C GLU A 103 6.33 -13.85 21.19
N ALA A 104 6.22 -15.07 20.63
CA ALA A 104 5.02 -15.90 20.75
C ALA A 104 4.81 -16.43 22.19
N LEU A 105 5.89 -16.71 22.94
CA LEU A 105 5.82 -17.04 24.37
C LEU A 105 5.41 -15.87 25.27
N GLN A 106 5.27 -14.66 24.74
CA GLN A 106 4.81 -13.49 25.52
C GLN A 106 3.29 -13.29 25.51
N ASP A 107 2.49 -14.19 24.90
CA ASP A 107 1.04 -14.12 25.06
C ASP A 107 0.60 -14.50 26.47
N VAL A 108 -0.31 -13.71 27.02
CA VAL A 108 -0.88 -13.87 28.36
C VAL A 108 -1.76 -15.12 28.43
N THR A 109 -2.41 -15.53 27.33
CA THR A 109 -3.19 -16.78 27.28
C THR A 109 -2.30 -18.00 27.54
N LEU A 110 -1.19 -18.08 26.81
CA LEU A 110 -0.21 -19.17 26.90
C LEU A 110 0.52 -19.15 28.25
N ILE A 111 0.97 -18.00 28.74
CA ILE A 111 1.62 -17.87 30.06
C ILE A 111 0.69 -18.36 31.20
N ILE A 112 -0.60 -18.02 31.16
CA ILE A 112 -1.56 -18.51 32.17
C ILE A 112 -1.73 -20.03 32.09
N LEU A 113 -1.74 -20.59 30.87
CA LEU A 113 -1.84 -22.04 30.66
C LEU A 113 -0.58 -22.79 31.09
N GLU A 114 0.62 -22.25 30.82
CA GLU A 114 1.89 -22.81 31.33
C GLU A 114 1.94 -22.81 32.86
N ILE A 115 1.56 -21.70 33.50
CA ILE A 115 1.49 -21.62 34.98
C ILE A 115 0.50 -22.66 35.52
N ALA A 116 -0.68 -22.80 34.91
CA ALA A 116 -1.67 -23.79 35.33
C ALA A 116 -1.17 -25.24 35.14
N ALA A 117 -0.44 -25.52 34.05
CA ALA A 117 0.17 -26.82 33.79
C ALA A 117 1.29 -27.15 34.78
N VAL A 118 2.15 -26.18 35.12
CA VAL A 118 3.20 -26.32 36.15
C VAL A 118 2.58 -26.56 37.53
N VAL A 119 1.48 -25.87 37.88
CA VAL A 119 0.77 -26.10 39.14
C VAL A 119 0.11 -27.49 39.17
N SER A 120 -0.51 -27.94 38.07
CA SER A 120 -1.07 -29.28 37.96
C SER A 120 0.01 -30.36 38.13
N LEU A 121 1.13 -30.21 37.41
CA LEU A 121 2.29 -31.09 37.49
C LEU A 121 2.88 -31.12 38.91
N GLY A 122 3.05 -29.95 39.56
CA GLY A 122 3.54 -29.85 40.92
C GLY A 122 2.62 -30.50 41.96
N LEU A 123 1.30 -30.43 41.78
CA LEU A 123 0.34 -31.13 42.63
C LEU A 123 0.34 -32.65 42.38
N SER A 124 0.56 -33.10 41.14
CA SER A 124 0.63 -34.53 40.81
C SER A 124 1.79 -35.27 41.50
N PHE A 125 2.85 -34.56 41.90
CA PHE A 125 3.98 -35.10 42.67
C PHE A 125 3.83 -34.95 44.20
N TYR A 126 2.74 -34.38 44.71
CA TYR A 126 2.54 -34.16 46.14
C TYR A 126 1.61 -35.21 46.76
N GLN A 127 2.20 -36.28 47.30
CA GLN A 127 1.48 -37.29 48.10
C GLN A 127 1.50 -36.91 49.59
N PRO A 128 0.34 -36.80 50.28
CA PRO A 128 0.30 -36.52 51.72
C PRO A 128 0.70 -37.76 52.54
N PRO A 129 1.65 -37.65 53.49
CA PRO A 129 2.13 -38.82 54.24
C PRO A 129 1.09 -39.33 55.24
N GLY A 130 0.58 -40.54 55.02
CA GLY A 130 -0.21 -41.31 55.99
C GLY A 130 -1.72 -41.42 55.74
N GLY A 131 -2.23 -40.95 54.59
CA GLY A 131 -3.65 -41.04 54.26
C GLY A 131 -4.09 -42.45 53.84
N ASN A 132 -4.83 -43.16 54.71
CA ASN A 132 -5.63 -44.31 54.26
C ASN A 132 -6.77 -43.82 53.36
N GLU A 133 -6.74 -44.20 52.09
CA GLU A 133 -7.59 -43.63 51.02
C GLU A 133 -9.10 -43.75 51.28
N SER A 134 -9.50 -44.79 52.03
CA SER A 134 -10.89 -45.07 52.40
C SER A 134 -11.59 -43.95 53.20
N LEU A 135 -10.85 -43.01 53.80
CA LEU A 135 -11.44 -41.95 54.63
C LEU A 135 -11.73 -40.63 53.89
N CYS A 136 -10.97 -40.29 52.84
CA CYS A 136 -11.26 -39.09 52.03
C CYS A 136 -12.42 -39.34 51.04
N GLY A 137 -12.62 -40.59 50.61
CA GLY A 137 -13.85 -41.00 49.94
C GLY A 137 -13.73 -42.26 49.10
N SER A 138 -14.72 -43.16 49.22
CA SER A 138 -14.86 -44.30 48.33
C SER A 138 -15.23 -43.88 46.90
N VAL A 139 -14.23 -43.77 46.03
CA VAL A 139 -14.35 -44.23 44.65
C VAL A 139 -14.02 -45.73 44.68
N ASN A 140 -14.64 -46.55 43.81
CA ASN A 140 -14.30 -47.96 43.70
C ASN A 140 -12.92 -48.11 43.05
N VAL A 141 -11.87 -48.18 43.86
CA VAL A 141 -10.55 -48.65 43.42
C VAL A 141 -10.66 -50.16 43.18
N GLY A 142 -10.59 -50.57 41.91
CA GLY A 142 -10.25 -51.95 41.56
C GLY A 142 -8.75 -52.16 41.79
N GLU A 143 -8.34 -53.39 42.09
CA GLU A 143 -6.93 -53.72 42.35
C GLU A 143 -6.11 -53.67 41.07
N GLU A 144 -5.33 -52.60 40.83
CA GLU A 144 -4.16 -52.62 39.93
C GLU A 144 -3.20 -51.44 40.23
N GLU A 145 -1.91 -51.72 40.41
CA GLU A 145 -0.93 -50.79 41.03
C GLU A 145 -0.43 -49.67 40.08
N ASP A 146 -0.90 -49.66 38.82
CA ASP A 146 -0.40 -48.86 37.69
C ASP A 146 -0.97 -47.42 37.61
N GLU A 147 -2.03 -47.10 38.37
CA GLU A 147 -2.76 -45.83 38.21
C GLU A 147 -1.98 -44.60 38.70
N SER A 148 -1.12 -44.76 39.71
CA SER A 148 -0.38 -43.63 40.33
C SER A 148 0.66 -42.99 39.40
N GLU A 149 1.19 -43.73 38.43
CA GLU A 149 2.20 -43.22 37.48
C GLU A 149 1.63 -42.35 36.36
N ALA A 150 0.30 -42.25 36.21
CA ALA A 150 -0.31 -41.50 35.10
C ALA A 150 -0.52 -40.01 35.37
N GLY A 151 -0.53 -39.58 36.64
CA GLY A 151 -1.01 -38.23 37.03
C GLY A 151 -0.20 -37.05 36.50
N TRP A 152 1.10 -37.21 36.26
CA TRP A 152 1.97 -36.16 35.73
C TRP A 152 1.79 -35.92 34.22
N ILE A 153 1.19 -36.88 33.51
CA ILE A 153 1.11 -36.88 32.04
C ILE A 153 0.24 -35.72 31.54
N GLU A 154 -0.86 -35.38 32.22
CA GLU A 154 -1.75 -34.28 31.80
C GLU A 154 -1.02 -32.92 31.82
N GLY A 155 -0.30 -32.60 32.91
CA GLY A 155 0.48 -31.37 33.02
C GLY A 155 1.65 -31.31 32.02
N ALA A 156 2.37 -32.42 31.84
CA ALA A 156 3.47 -32.50 30.88
C ALA A 156 2.99 -32.41 29.41
N ALA A 157 1.85 -33.02 29.08
CA ALA A 157 1.27 -32.97 27.74
C ALA A 157 0.77 -31.56 27.38
N ILE A 158 0.23 -30.79 28.34
CA ILE A 158 -0.12 -29.37 28.12
C ILE A 158 1.14 -28.56 27.80
N LEU A 159 2.21 -28.68 28.60
CA LEU A 159 3.48 -27.95 28.36
C LEU A 159 4.09 -28.28 26.99
N LEU A 160 4.16 -29.57 26.63
CA LEU A 160 4.68 -30.00 25.33
C LEU A 160 3.78 -29.52 24.17
N SER A 161 2.46 -29.47 24.37
CA SER A 161 1.51 -28.94 23.37
C SER A 161 1.69 -27.43 23.17
N VAL A 162 1.87 -26.64 24.24
CA VAL A 162 2.14 -25.20 24.13
C VAL A 162 3.43 -24.94 23.36
N VAL A 163 4.52 -25.66 23.68
CA VAL A 163 5.78 -25.57 22.93
C VAL A 163 5.59 -25.91 21.44
N CYS A 164 4.79 -26.93 21.13
CA CYS A 164 4.48 -27.29 19.74
C CYS A 164 3.69 -26.19 19.01
N VAL A 165 2.65 -25.63 19.63
CA VAL A 165 1.85 -24.53 19.07
C VAL A 165 2.74 -23.30 18.81
N VAL A 166 3.52 -22.88 19.80
CA VAL A 166 4.48 -21.76 19.69
C VAL A 166 5.47 -21.95 18.55
N LEU A 167 6.02 -23.16 18.38
CA LEU A 167 6.96 -23.45 17.28
C LEU A 167 6.29 -23.36 15.90
N VAL A 168 5.04 -23.82 15.76
CA VAL A 168 4.28 -23.70 14.50
C VAL A 168 3.94 -22.24 14.21
N THR A 169 3.47 -21.47 15.20
CA THR A 169 3.19 -20.03 15.07
C THR A 169 4.44 -19.24 14.67
N ALA A 170 5.58 -19.46 15.35
CA ALA A 170 6.84 -18.82 15.02
C ALA A 170 7.38 -19.22 13.65
N PHE A 171 7.16 -20.48 13.20
CA PHE A 171 7.53 -20.91 11.85
C PHE A 171 6.67 -20.25 10.76
N ASN A 172 5.38 -20.04 11.04
CA ASN A 172 4.48 -19.31 10.16
C ASN A 172 4.91 -17.84 10.03
N ASP A 173 5.18 -17.16 11.14
CA ASP A 173 5.63 -15.77 11.14
C ASP A 173 7.04 -15.56 10.58
N TRP A 174 7.95 -16.52 10.75
CA TRP A 174 9.23 -16.53 10.05
C TRP A 174 9.07 -16.70 8.54
N SER A 175 8.18 -17.61 8.12
CA SER A 175 7.84 -17.82 6.70
C SER A 175 7.17 -16.59 6.08
N LYS A 176 6.42 -15.82 6.88
CA LYS A 176 5.81 -14.53 6.56
C LYS A 176 6.85 -13.43 6.37
N GLU A 177 7.77 -13.22 7.33
CA GLU A 177 8.85 -12.22 7.17
C GLU A 177 9.76 -12.56 5.97
N LYS A 178 10.08 -13.84 5.77
CA LYS A 178 10.85 -14.33 4.62
C LYS A 178 10.16 -14.03 3.27
N GLN A 179 8.83 -14.10 3.21
CA GLN A 179 8.08 -13.70 2.00
C GLN A 179 8.12 -12.19 1.77
N PHE A 180 7.92 -11.37 2.81
CA PHE A 180 8.04 -9.91 2.68
C PHE A 180 9.44 -9.46 2.26
N ARG A 181 10.50 -10.07 2.79
CA ARG A 181 11.88 -9.80 2.36
C ARG A 181 12.15 -10.19 0.90
N GLY A 182 11.55 -11.29 0.44
CA GLY A 182 11.62 -11.71 -0.96
C GLY A 182 10.90 -10.77 -1.93
N LEU A 183 9.89 -10.03 -1.45
CA LEU A 183 9.24 -8.95 -2.20
C LEU A 183 10.09 -7.67 -2.18
N GLN A 184 10.54 -7.23 -1.02
CA GLN A 184 11.38 -6.03 -0.85
C GLN A 184 12.65 -6.09 -1.73
N SER A 185 13.36 -7.21 -1.69
CA SER A 185 14.56 -7.44 -2.52
C SER A 185 14.28 -7.50 -4.04
N ARG A 186 13.02 -7.68 -4.47
CA ARG A 186 12.62 -7.57 -5.89
C ARG A 186 12.36 -6.12 -6.29
N ILE A 187 11.71 -5.35 -5.42
CA ILE A 187 11.45 -3.91 -5.62
C ILE A 187 12.80 -3.17 -5.79
N GLU A 188 13.77 -3.46 -4.91
CA GLU A 188 15.12 -2.89 -4.93
C GLU A 188 15.92 -3.25 -6.20
N GLN A 189 15.62 -4.37 -6.87
CA GLN A 189 16.30 -4.81 -8.09
C GLN A 189 15.72 -4.20 -9.38
N GLU A 190 14.53 -3.61 -9.33
CA GLU A 190 13.87 -3.02 -10.50
C GLU A 190 14.32 -1.57 -10.75
N GLN A 191 14.82 -0.89 -9.71
CA GLN A 191 15.35 0.47 -9.80
C GLN A 191 16.71 0.52 -10.54
N LYS A 192 16.73 1.23 -11.66
CA LYS A 192 17.92 1.42 -12.52
C LYS A 192 18.15 2.89 -12.81
N PHE A 193 19.41 3.30 -12.91
CA PHE A 193 19.79 4.65 -13.30
C PHE A 193 20.61 4.68 -14.58
N THR A 194 20.63 5.83 -15.25
CA THR A 194 21.36 6.04 -16.50
C THR A 194 22.74 6.64 -16.21
N VAL A 195 23.80 5.92 -16.57
CA VAL A 195 25.20 6.35 -16.38
C VAL A 195 25.98 6.25 -17.68
N ILE A 196 27.07 7.01 -17.78
CA ILE A 196 28.04 6.92 -18.88
C ILE A 196 29.24 6.12 -18.38
N ARG A 197 29.55 5.00 -19.06
CA ARG A 197 30.78 4.22 -18.87
C ARG A 197 31.35 3.84 -20.23
N GLY A 198 32.66 4.03 -20.43
CA GLY A 198 33.36 3.75 -21.70
C GLY A 198 32.80 4.52 -22.91
N GLY A 199 32.31 5.74 -22.71
CA GLY A 199 31.64 6.54 -23.75
C GLY A 199 30.22 6.08 -24.09
N GLN A 200 29.72 5.00 -23.49
CA GLN A 200 28.39 4.46 -23.75
C GLN A 200 27.40 4.83 -22.64
N VAL A 201 26.22 5.25 -23.03
CA VAL A 201 25.09 5.50 -22.12
C VAL A 201 24.42 4.16 -21.80
N ILE A 202 24.54 3.70 -20.57
CA ILE A 202 24.04 2.41 -20.09
C ILE A 202 23.09 2.58 -18.90
N GLN A 203 22.22 1.59 -18.69
CA GLN A 203 21.38 1.53 -17.49
C GLN A 203 21.87 0.43 -16.54
N ILE A 204 22.20 0.80 -15.31
CA ILE A 204 22.67 -0.11 -14.26
C ILE A 204 21.73 -0.07 -13.05
N PRO A 205 21.66 -1.12 -12.23
CA PRO A 205 20.95 -1.08 -10.94
C PRO A 205 21.47 0.05 -10.06
N VAL A 206 20.58 0.66 -9.27
CA VAL A 206 20.94 1.77 -8.36
C VAL A 206 22.05 1.39 -7.37
N ALA A 207 22.10 0.13 -6.94
CA ALA A 207 23.10 -0.40 -6.02
C ALA A 207 24.53 -0.54 -6.61
N ASP A 208 24.68 -0.49 -7.94
CA ASP A 208 25.94 -0.68 -8.67
C ASP A 208 26.59 0.65 -9.12
N ILE A 209 26.01 1.77 -8.68
CA ILE A 209 26.52 3.14 -8.86
C ILE A 209 27.66 3.39 -7.86
N ILE A 210 28.74 4.02 -8.33
CA ILE A 210 29.96 4.26 -7.53
C ILE A 210 30.50 5.67 -7.71
N VAL A 211 31.34 6.11 -6.77
CA VAL A 211 31.98 7.42 -6.80
C VAL A 211 32.90 7.57 -8.02
N GLY A 212 32.67 8.62 -8.80
CA GLY A 212 33.31 8.87 -10.10
C GLY A 212 32.51 8.39 -11.31
N ASP A 213 31.36 7.72 -11.15
CA ASP A 213 30.40 7.57 -12.25
C ASP A 213 29.91 8.93 -12.76
N ILE A 214 29.60 9.00 -14.06
CA ILE A 214 28.93 10.15 -14.67
C ILE A 214 27.46 9.77 -14.85
N ALA A 215 26.60 10.28 -13.97
CA ALA A 215 25.17 10.03 -14.02
C ALA A 215 24.49 11.04 -14.97
N GLN A 216 23.68 10.55 -15.90
CA GLN A 216 22.89 11.40 -16.80
C GLN A 216 21.49 11.53 -16.22
N VAL A 217 21.14 12.76 -15.82
CA VAL A 217 19.88 13.08 -15.13
C VAL A 217 18.89 13.76 -16.08
N LYS A 218 17.61 13.43 -15.99
CA LYS A 218 16.52 14.00 -16.79
C LYS A 218 15.28 14.20 -15.93
N TYR A 219 14.35 15.04 -16.40
CA TYR A 219 12.99 15.14 -15.89
C TYR A 219 12.37 13.78 -15.51
N GLY A 220 11.90 13.67 -14.27
CA GLY A 220 11.20 12.50 -13.72
C GLY A 220 12.08 11.47 -13.01
N ASP A 221 13.40 11.64 -13.01
CA ASP A 221 14.34 10.78 -12.28
C ASP A 221 14.33 11.06 -10.76
N LEU A 222 14.46 10.00 -9.96
CA LEU A 222 14.87 10.07 -8.56
C LEU A 222 16.40 9.98 -8.48
N LEU A 223 17.05 10.94 -7.82
CA LEU A 223 18.51 10.93 -7.71
C LEU A 223 19.02 9.83 -6.77
N PRO A 224 19.87 8.90 -7.24
CA PRO A 224 20.24 7.70 -6.49
C PRO A 224 21.45 7.87 -5.58
N ALA A 225 22.20 8.97 -5.74
CA ALA A 225 23.47 9.27 -5.09
C ALA A 225 23.71 10.79 -5.11
N ASP A 226 24.58 11.29 -4.23
CA ASP A 226 24.97 12.71 -4.25
C ASP A 226 25.98 12.95 -5.39
N GLY A 227 25.97 14.16 -5.96
CA GLY A 227 26.84 14.52 -7.07
C GLY A 227 26.97 16.02 -7.34
N VAL A 228 27.89 16.35 -8.25
CA VAL A 228 28.15 17.74 -8.70
C VAL A 228 27.86 17.87 -10.19
N LEU A 229 27.08 18.89 -10.56
CA LEU A 229 26.67 19.19 -11.93
C LEU A 229 27.87 19.54 -12.81
N ILE A 230 28.02 18.82 -13.92
CA ILE A 230 29.03 19.06 -14.97
C ILE A 230 28.41 19.88 -16.11
N GLN A 231 27.14 19.60 -16.43
CA GLN A 231 26.39 20.23 -17.51
C GLN A 231 24.90 20.17 -17.16
N GLY A 232 24.16 21.26 -17.38
CA GLY A 232 22.71 21.30 -17.16
C GLY A 232 22.00 22.17 -18.19
N ASN A 233 20.71 21.89 -18.42
CA ASN A 233 19.84 22.64 -19.30
C ASN A 233 18.46 22.80 -18.61
N ASP A 234 18.17 24.02 -18.16
CA ASP A 234 16.99 24.41 -17.35
C ASP A 234 16.64 23.43 -16.20
N LEU A 235 17.67 22.88 -15.55
CA LEU A 235 17.52 21.86 -14.52
C LEU A 235 16.88 22.43 -13.24
N LYS A 236 15.79 21.80 -12.79
CA LYS A 236 15.13 22.10 -11.51
C LYS A 236 14.91 20.83 -10.71
N ILE A 237 15.09 20.92 -9.40
CA ILE A 237 15.00 19.81 -8.45
C ILE A 237 14.02 20.18 -7.33
N ASP A 238 13.20 19.21 -6.91
CA ASP A 238 12.43 19.25 -5.67
C ASP A 238 13.28 18.61 -4.55
N GLU A 239 13.69 19.43 -3.57
CA GLU A 239 14.49 19.03 -2.42
C GLU A 239 13.67 18.86 -1.14
N SER A 240 12.33 18.88 -1.21
CA SER A 240 11.43 18.87 -0.05
C SER A 240 11.61 17.66 0.87
N SER A 241 12.02 16.49 0.33
CA SER A 241 12.44 15.30 1.08
C SER A 241 13.59 15.53 2.07
N LEU A 242 14.38 16.59 1.88
CA LEU A 242 15.55 16.94 2.69
C LEU A 242 15.42 18.30 3.39
N THR A 243 14.86 19.31 2.74
CA THR A 243 14.73 20.67 3.29
C THR A 243 13.38 20.94 3.96
N GLY A 244 12.34 20.20 3.57
CA GLY A 244 10.95 20.53 3.89
C GLY A 244 10.35 21.68 3.06
N GLU A 245 11.13 22.29 2.16
CA GLU A 245 10.68 23.38 1.28
C GLU A 245 10.20 22.81 -0.06
N SER A 246 8.94 23.08 -0.44
CA SER A 246 8.31 22.53 -1.66
C SER A 246 8.63 23.29 -2.96
N ASP A 247 9.50 24.30 -2.94
CA ASP A 247 9.81 25.13 -4.10
C ASP A 247 10.88 24.49 -5.01
N HIS A 248 10.68 24.56 -6.32
CA HIS A 248 11.60 23.99 -7.31
C HIS A 248 12.94 24.75 -7.37
N VAL A 249 14.00 24.18 -6.80
CA VAL A 249 15.35 24.75 -6.80
C VAL A 249 15.97 24.66 -8.19
N LYS A 250 16.31 25.81 -8.80
CA LYS A 250 17.09 25.86 -10.05
C LYS A 250 18.55 25.49 -9.78
N LYS A 251 19.09 24.52 -10.52
CA LYS A 251 20.49 24.10 -10.44
C LYS A 251 21.26 24.57 -11.67
N SER A 252 22.41 25.19 -11.44
CA SER A 252 23.33 25.65 -12.50
C SER A 252 24.76 25.69 -12.00
N LEU A 253 25.70 25.58 -12.94
CA LEU A 253 27.15 25.60 -12.67
C LEU A 253 27.58 26.85 -11.88
N ASP A 254 26.93 28.00 -12.11
CA ASP A 254 27.34 29.30 -11.56
C ASP A 254 26.63 29.69 -10.26
N ARG A 255 25.64 28.91 -9.79
CA ARG A 255 24.81 29.27 -8.62
C ARG A 255 24.64 28.16 -7.59
N ASP A 256 24.32 26.95 -8.04
CA ASP A 256 24.20 25.79 -7.19
C ASP A 256 24.38 24.51 -8.03
N PRO A 257 25.59 23.94 -8.06
CA PRO A 257 25.88 22.72 -8.81
C PRO A 257 25.58 21.44 -8.00
N MET A 258 25.00 21.54 -6.80
CA MET A 258 24.86 20.40 -5.88
C MET A 258 23.60 19.58 -6.18
N LEU A 259 23.76 18.28 -6.37
CA LEU A 259 22.69 17.30 -6.58
C LEU A 259 22.71 16.26 -5.46
N LEU A 260 21.53 15.90 -4.95
CA LEU A 260 21.38 15.17 -3.68
C LEU A 260 20.60 13.87 -3.86
N SER A 261 21.08 12.79 -3.25
CA SER A 261 20.39 11.50 -3.16
C SER A 261 19.04 11.67 -2.47
N GLY A 262 17.96 11.11 -3.03
CA GLY A 262 16.61 11.24 -2.46
C GLY A 262 15.80 12.46 -2.90
N THR A 263 16.30 13.27 -3.83
CA THR A 263 15.58 14.40 -4.44
C THR A 263 15.16 14.09 -5.89
N HIS A 264 14.18 14.84 -6.41
CA HIS A 264 13.53 14.54 -7.69
C HIS A 264 13.79 15.61 -8.75
N VAL A 265 14.07 15.20 -9.99
CA VAL A 265 14.26 16.14 -11.11
C VAL A 265 12.91 16.57 -11.68
N MET A 266 12.50 17.80 -11.38
CA MET A 266 11.16 18.31 -11.72
C MET A 266 11.08 18.99 -13.08
N GLU A 267 12.17 19.56 -13.59
CA GLU A 267 12.29 20.09 -14.96
C GLU A 267 13.73 19.96 -15.48
N GLY A 268 13.91 19.99 -16.81
CA GLY A 268 15.23 20.04 -17.45
C GLY A 268 15.97 18.70 -17.55
N SER A 269 17.28 18.77 -17.78
CA SER A 269 18.20 17.63 -17.80
C SER A 269 19.65 18.06 -17.59
N GLY A 270 20.55 17.09 -17.34
CA GLY A 270 21.97 17.36 -17.11
C GLY A 270 22.85 16.11 -16.98
N ARG A 271 24.10 16.35 -16.57
CA ARG A 271 25.11 15.33 -16.22
C ARG A 271 25.75 15.72 -14.89
N MET A 272 25.92 14.77 -13.98
CA MET A 272 26.64 14.96 -12.71
C MET A 272 27.74 13.92 -12.52
N VAL A 273 28.81 14.28 -11.83
CA VAL A 273 29.77 13.32 -11.29
C VAL A 273 29.31 12.86 -9.91
N VAL A 274 29.24 11.55 -9.67
CA VAL A 274 28.84 10.97 -8.39
C VAL A 274 29.96 11.14 -7.36
N THR A 275 29.64 11.71 -6.20
CA THR A 275 30.60 12.07 -5.15
C THR A 275 30.40 11.29 -3.85
N ALA A 276 29.15 10.95 -3.48
CA ALA A 276 28.86 10.14 -2.28
C ALA A 276 27.68 9.18 -2.50
N VAL A 277 27.79 7.98 -1.94
CA VAL A 277 26.88 6.84 -2.16
C VAL A 277 26.50 6.16 -0.85
N GLY A 278 25.32 5.51 -0.83
CA GLY A 278 24.85 4.69 0.29
C GLY A 278 24.81 5.46 1.61
N VAL A 279 25.36 4.88 2.68
CA VAL A 279 25.44 5.52 4.01
C VAL A 279 26.29 6.80 4.07
N ASN A 280 27.04 7.12 3.01
CA ASN A 280 27.85 8.34 2.92
C ASN A 280 27.14 9.50 2.23
N SER A 281 25.98 9.29 1.58
CA SER A 281 25.17 10.38 1.04
C SER A 281 24.42 11.13 2.16
N GLN A 282 23.98 12.36 1.90
CA GLN A 282 23.20 13.15 2.87
C GLN A 282 21.97 12.39 3.38
N THR A 283 21.21 11.77 2.46
CA THR A 283 20.07 10.89 2.81
C THR A 283 20.51 9.66 3.60
N GLY A 284 21.63 9.02 3.25
CA GLY A 284 22.18 7.89 4.00
C GLY A 284 22.59 8.23 5.43
N ILE A 285 23.17 9.41 5.64
CA ILE A 285 23.55 9.93 6.96
C ILE A 285 22.28 10.17 7.81
N ILE A 286 21.29 10.87 7.24
CA ILE A 286 20.00 11.16 7.90
C ILE A 286 19.27 9.85 8.26
N PHE A 287 19.20 8.89 7.34
CA PHE A 287 18.55 7.59 7.59
C PHE A 287 19.28 6.77 8.67
N THR A 288 20.61 6.87 8.71
CA THR A 288 21.43 6.21 9.76
C THR A 288 21.12 6.78 11.14
N LEU A 289 21.07 8.13 11.26
CA LEU A 289 20.71 8.84 12.48
C LEU A 289 19.25 8.58 12.93
N LEU A 290 18.31 8.47 12.00
CA LEU A 290 16.89 8.27 12.29
C LEU A 290 16.52 6.84 12.71
N GLY A 291 17.28 5.80 12.31
CA GLY A 291 16.81 4.43 12.53
C GLY A 291 17.81 3.27 12.46
N ALA A 292 19.10 3.49 12.15
CA ALA A 292 20.08 2.40 12.02
C ALA A 292 21.24 2.42 13.05
N GLY A 293 21.68 3.60 13.50
CA GLY A 293 22.88 3.73 14.34
C GLY A 293 22.77 3.27 15.81
N GLY A 294 21.56 3.07 16.33
CA GLY A 294 21.32 2.82 17.76
C GLY A 294 22.08 1.61 18.32
N ASP A 295 22.12 0.50 17.57
CA ASP A 295 22.79 -0.74 17.98
C ASP A 295 24.32 -0.64 17.97
N GLU A 296 24.92 0.35 17.31
CA GLU A 296 26.37 0.47 17.13
C GLU A 296 26.97 1.55 18.03
N GLU A 297 26.31 2.70 18.18
CA GLU A 297 26.69 3.70 19.20
C GLU A 297 26.67 3.12 20.62
N GLU A 298 25.72 2.25 20.98
CA GLU A 298 25.73 1.61 22.30
C GLU A 298 26.93 0.66 22.47
N LYS A 299 27.35 -0.03 21.40
CA LYS A 299 28.51 -0.93 21.44
C LYS A 299 29.84 -0.19 21.49
N GLU A 300 29.95 0.98 20.87
CA GLU A 300 31.11 1.86 21.05
C GLU A 300 31.13 2.49 22.45
N LYS A 301 29.98 2.95 22.96
CA LYS A 301 29.86 3.46 24.34
C LYS A 301 30.11 2.38 25.40
N GLU A 302 29.79 1.11 25.10
CA GLU A 302 30.19 -0.07 25.90
C GLU A 302 31.70 -0.34 25.85
N LYS A 303 32.32 -0.32 24.67
CA LYS A 303 33.78 -0.46 24.51
C LYS A 303 34.52 0.65 25.24
N GLU A 304 34.15 1.91 25.03
CA GLU A 304 34.67 3.04 25.79
C GLU A 304 34.52 2.85 27.31
N LYS A 305 33.37 2.36 27.80
CA LYS A 305 33.17 2.08 29.23
C LYS A 305 34.03 0.93 29.75
N LYS A 306 34.39 -0.04 28.91
CA LYS A 306 35.34 -1.12 29.22
C LYS A 306 36.78 -0.59 29.25
N ASP A 307 37.19 0.21 28.26
CA ASP A 307 38.54 0.80 28.20
C ASP A 307 38.77 1.91 29.24
N LYS A 308 37.72 2.64 29.63
CA LYS A 308 37.74 3.60 30.75
C LYS A 308 37.64 2.91 32.13
N LYS A 309 37.34 1.60 32.17
CA LYS A 309 37.49 0.76 33.39
C LYS A 309 38.88 0.13 33.49
N SER A 310 39.43 -0.40 32.40
CA SER A 310 40.77 -1.02 32.41
C SER A 310 41.89 -0.02 32.75
N LYS A 311 41.76 1.25 32.32
CA LYS A 311 42.68 2.35 32.67
C LYS A 311 42.47 2.98 34.05
N LYS A 312 41.75 2.32 34.98
CA LYS A 312 41.52 2.82 36.36
C LYS A 312 41.98 1.89 37.48
N GLN A 313 42.78 0.87 37.15
CA GLN A 313 43.58 0.11 38.12
C GLN A 313 45.08 0.22 37.80
N ASP A 314 45.62 1.43 37.92
CA ASP A 314 47.01 1.67 38.34
C ASP A 314 47.22 3.17 38.56
N GLY A 315 48.12 3.53 39.49
CA GLY A 315 48.47 4.91 39.82
C GLY A 315 47.56 5.55 40.88
N ALA A 316 48.13 5.80 42.06
CA ALA A 316 47.55 6.60 43.14
C ALA A 316 48.45 7.80 43.46
N VAL A 317 48.03 8.61 44.43
CA VAL A 317 48.81 9.64 45.17
C VAL A 317 48.85 11.06 44.55
N GLU A 318 48.17 11.96 45.29
CA GLU A 318 48.47 13.40 45.55
C GLU A 318 48.06 14.59 44.65
N ASN A 319 47.46 15.58 45.33
CA ASN A 319 47.73 17.04 45.38
C ASN A 319 47.97 17.89 44.11
N ARG A 320 47.61 19.19 44.06
CA ARG A 320 46.61 20.05 44.76
C ARG A 320 46.68 21.46 44.12
N ASN A 321 45.72 22.32 44.46
CA ASN A 321 45.80 23.80 44.43
C ASN A 321 45.86 24.57 43.09
N LYS A 322 44.72 25.24 42.84
CA LYS A 322 44.51 26.52 42.16
C LYS A 322 45.70 27.52 42.17
N ALA A 323 45.86 28.24 41.06
CA ALA A 323 46.02 29.70 41.03
C ALA A 323 45.48 30.26 39.68
N LYS A 324 45.17 31.56 39.61
CA LYS A 324 44.66 32.24 38.40
C LYS A 324 45.76 33.06 37.70
N ALA A 325 45.65 33.20 36.38
CA ALA A 325 46.06 34.41 35.66
C ALA A 325 45.17 34.61 34.42
N GLN A 326 45.00 35.87 34.00
CA GLN A 326 44.56 36.25 32.64
C GLN A 326 45.80 36.17 31.70
N ASP A 327 45.73 36.30 30.37
CA ASP A 327 44.83 37.10 29.54
C ASP A 327 44.81 36.59 28.08
N GLY A 328 43.96 37.18 27.22
CA GLY A 328 44.03 37.01 25.76
C GLY A 328 42.72 36.56 25.11
N ALA A 329 42.27 37.28 24.07
CA ALA A 329 40.95 37.12 23.47
C ALA A 329 40.98 36.70 21.99
N ALA A 330 39.96 35.94 21.59
CA ALA A 330 39.39 35.87 20.24
C ALA A 330 37.88 35.54 20.39
N MET A 331 37.05 35.93 19.42
CA MET A 331 35.59 36.02 19.62
C MET A 331 34.80 35.26 18.56
N GLU A 332 33.99 34.29 18.97
CA GLU A 332 32.96 33.65 18.14
C GLU A 332 31.57 34.21 18.50
N MET A 333 30.69 34.35 17.51
CA MET A 333 29.35 34.90 17.70
C MET A 333 28.30 33.81 17.97
N GLN A 334 27.45 34.04 18.98
CA GLN A 334 26.25 33.27 19.24
C GLN A 334 25.04 33.87 18.51
N PRO A 335 24.09 33.05 18.02
CA PRO A 335 22.68 33.43 17.97
C PRO A 335 22.13 33.45 19.40
N LEU A 336 21.35 34.48 19.76
CA LEU A 336 20.92 34.69 21.15
C LEU A 336 19.82 33.71 21.61
N LYS A 337 19.90 33.31 22.88
CA LYS A 337 18.70 33.00 23.68
C LYS A 337 18.08 34.30 24.21
N SER A 338 16.75 34.34 24.26
CA SER A 338 16.02 35.08 25.29
C SER A 338 15.41 34.06 26.28
N GLU A 339 15.75 34.20 27.56
CA GLU A 339 15.11 33.48 28.67
C GLU A 339 14.56 34.51 29.66
N ASP A 340 13.26 34.42 29.95
CA ASP A 340 12.69 34.83 31.25
C ASP A 340 11.36 34.08 31.46
N GLY A 341 10.93 33.93 32.71
CA GLY A 341 9.61 33.40 33.10
C GLY A 341 9.33 31.94 32.70
N GLY A 342 9.64 30.99 33.57
CA GLY A 342 9.31 29.57 33.36
C GLY A 342 8.06 29.10 34.12
N ASP A 343 7.43 28.05 33.60
CA ASP A 343 6.97 26.91 34.41
C ASP A 343 7.16 25.62 33.58
N GLY A 344 7.20 24.45 34.21
CA GLY A 344 7.78 23.24 33.60
C GLY A 344 6.94 21.97 33.66
N ASP A 345 6.17 21.67 32.61
CA ASP A 345 5.56 20.33 32.42
C ASP A 345 5.17 19.96 30.97
N GLU A 346 6.09 20.10 29.99
CA GLU A 346 5.81 19.83 28.55
C GLU A 346 6.85 18.95 27.80
N LYS A 347 7.91 18.46 28.46
CA LYS A 347 9.09 17.92 27.74
C LYS A 347 9.00 16.51 27.15
N ASP A 348 7.92 15.76 27.38
CA ASP A 348 7.70 14.43 26.78
C ASP A 348 6.85 14.42 25.49
N LYS A 349 6.27 15.55 25.07
CA LYS A 349 5.38 15.62 23.89
C LYS A 349 6.05 15.94 22.54
N LYS A 350 7.35 16.24 22.52
CA LYS A 350 8.09 16.61 21.28
C LYS A 350 9.23 15.64 20.95
N ARG A 351 8.91 14.35 20.85
CA ARG A 351 9.61 13.45 19.91
C ARG A 351 8.83 13.45 18.60
N ALA A 352 9.52 13.50 17.47
CA ALA A 352 8.89 13.72 16.17
C ALA A 352 7.82 12.66 15.84
N ASN A 353 6.68 13.11 15.31
CA ASN A 353 5.68 12.23 14.69
C ASN A 353 6.25 11.65 13.39
N LEU A 354 6.97 10.52 13.50
CA LEU A 354 7.04 9.57 12.40
C LEU A 354 5.60 9.23 11.98
N PRO A 355 5.27 9.24 10.67
CA PRO A 355 3.93 8.84 10.23
C PRO A 355 3.69 7.39 10.67
N LYS A 356 2.76 7.19 11.62
CA LYS A 356 2.27 5.85 11.98
C LYS A 356 1.76 5.19 10.69
N LYS A 357 2.17 3.95 10.42
CA LYS A 357 1.55 3.17 9.34
C LYS A 357 0.05 3.09 9.60
N GLU A 358 -0.74 3.62 8.69
CA GLU A 358 -2.20 3.51 8.76
C GLU A 358 -2.59 2.02 8.70
N LYS A 359 -3.51 1.61 9.57
CA LYS A 359 -3.99 0.22 9.64
C LYS A 359 -5.09 0.05 8.58
N SER A 360 -5.07 -1.06 7.83
CA SER A 360 -6.06 -1.29 6.78
C SER A 360 -7.50 -1.39 7.32
N VAL A 361 -8.49 -1.07 6.50
CA VAL A 361 -9.91 -0.97 6.89
C VAL A 361 -10.44 -2.30 7.46
N LEU A 362 -10.13 -3.43 6.83
CA LEU A 362 -10.47 -4.76 7.35
C LEU A 362 -9.71 -5.12 8.63
N GLN A 363 -8.46 -4.68 8.78
CA GLN A 363 -7.67 -4.91 10.00
C GLN A 363 -8.30 -4.21 11.22
N GLY A 364 -8.79 -2.97 11.04
CA GLY A 364 -9.56 -2.25 12.07
C GLY A 364 -10.83 -3.01 12.49
N LYS A 365 -11.64 -3.45 11.51
CA LYS A 365 -12.84 -4.26 11.75
C LYS A 365 -12.55 -5.57 12.49
N LEU A 366 -11.49 -6.28 12.10
CA LEU A 366 -11.09 -7.53 12.71
C LEU A 366 -10.58 -7.35 14.14
N THR A 367 -9.88 -6.25 14.42
CA THR A 367 -9.48 -5.89 15.79
C THR A 367 -10.72 -5.63 16.66
N LYS A 368 -11.69 -4.84 16.17
CA LYS A 368 -12.95 -4.57 16.88
C LYS A 368 -13.77 -5.85 17.13
N LEU A 369 -13.78 -6.78 16.17
CA LEU A 369 -14.41 -8.10 16.33
C LEU A 369 -13.67 -9.01 17.33
N ALA A 370 -12.35 -9.12 17.24
CA ALA A 370 -11.55 -9.96 18.14
C ALA A 370 -11.68 -9.51 19.61
N VAL A 371 -11.72 -8.20 19.87
CA VAL A 371 -11.97 -7.66 21.21
C VAL A 371 -13.37 -7.99 21.73
N GLN A 372 -14.40 -7.98 20.87
CA GLN A 372 -15.76 -8.39 21.25
C GLN A 372 -15.82 -9.89 21.59
N ILE A 373 -15.18 -10.73 20.77
CA ILE A 373 -15.10 -12.18 21.01
C ILE A 373 -14.33 -12.48 22.31
N GLY A 374 -13.19 -11.83 22.53
CA GLY A 374 -12.41 -11.99 23.76
C GLY A 374 -13.16 -11.55 25.02
N LYS A 375 -13.88 -10.42 24.98
CA LYS A 375 -14.74 -9.97 26.10
C LYS A 375 -15.87 -10.99 26.38
N ALA A 376 -16.43 -11.64 25.36
CA ALA A 376 -17.45 -12.70 25.52
C ALA A 376 -16.86 -14.04 26.02
N GLY A 377 -15.70 -14.46 25.49
CA GLY A 377 -14.99 -15.68 25.88
C GLY A 377 -14.53 -15.65 27.33
N LEU A 378 -13.99 -14.52 27.79
CA LEU A 378 -13.63 -14.30 29.19
C LEU A 378 -14.83 -14.41 30.13
N LEU A 379 -15.98 -13.87 29.73
CA LEU A 379 -17.22 -13.98 30.52
C LEU A 379 -17.70 -15.44 30.60
N MET A 380 -17.73 -16.18 29.48
CA MET A 380 -18.13 -17.60 29.47
C MET A 380 -17.16 -18.48 30.26
N SER A 381 -15.85 -18.25 30.14
CA SER A 381 -14.81 -18.92 30.94
C SER A 381 -15.03 -18.70 32.44
N ALA A 382 -15.20 -17.45 32.88
CA ALA A 382 -15.43 -17.12 34.28
C ALA A 382 -16.72 -17.75 34.83
N ILE A 383 -17.82 -17.71 34.07
CA ILE A 383 -19.09 -18.36 34.46
C ILE A 383 -18.89 -19.89 34.59
N THR A 384 -18.15 -20.52 33.66
CA THR A 384 -17.88 -21.97 33.70
C THR A 384 -17.12 -22.36 34.97
N VAL A 385 -16.07 -21.63 35.34
CA VAL A 385 -15.32 -21.86 36.59
C VAL A 385 -16.21 -21.67 37.81
N ILE A 386 -17.02 -20.59 37.85
CA ILE A 386 -17.94 -20.32 38.97
C ILE A 386 -18.96 -21.44 39.14
N ILE A 387 -19.54 -21.96 38.05
CA ILE A 387 -20.52 -23.06 38.11
C ILE A 387 -19.86 -24.35 38.62
N LEU A 388 -18.70 -24.73 38.08
CA LEU A 388 -17.96 -25.93 38.52
C LEU A 388 -17.60 -25.86 40.01
N VAL A 389 -17.07 -24.72 40.45
CA VAL A 389 -16.72 -24.45 41.86
C VAL A 389 -17.95 -24.54 42.76
N LEU A 390 -19.04 -23.87 42.41
CA LEU A 390 -20.26 -23.87 43.21
C LEU A 390 -20.91 -25.27 43.27
N TYR A 391 -20.98 -25.97 42.15
CA TYR A 391 -21.52 -27.34 42.09
C TYR A 391 -20.72 -28.27 43.00
N PHE A 392 -19.39 -28.30 42.86
CA PHE A 392 -18.52 -29.16 43.66
C PHE A 392 -18.62 -28.86 45.16
N VAL A 393 -18.65 -27.58 45.55
CA VAL A 393 -18.76 -27.17 46.96
C VAL A 393 -20.13 -27.51 47.54
N ILE A 394 -21.21 -27.25 46.81
CA ILE A 394 -22.58 -27.54 47.27
C ILE A 394 -22.78 -29.06 47.38
N ASP A 395 -22.41 -29.84 46.38
CA ASP A 395 -22.63 -31.29 46.43
C ASP A 395 -21.78 -31.94 47.54
N THR A 396 -20.47 -31.68 47.58
CA THR A 396 -19.55 -32.34 48.53
C THR A 396 -19.81 -31.95 49.98
N PHE A 397 -19.95 -30.65 50.27
CA PHE A 397 -19.99 -30.16 51.66
C PHE A 397 -21.42 -29.89 52.18
N TRP A 398 -22.41 -29.66 51.30
CA TRP A 398 -23.78 -29.34 51.73
C TRP A 398 -24.78 -30.49 51.49
N VAL A 399 -24.72 -31.16 50.34
CA VAL A 399 -25.62 -32.29 50.01
C VAL A 399 -25.11 -33.59 50.64
N GLN A 400 -23.87 -33.99 50.32
CA GLN A 400 -23.20 -35.16 50.89
C GLN A 400 -22.71 -34.92 52.35
N LYS A 401 -22.69 -33.66 52.81
CA LYS A 401 -22.34 -33.24 54.19
C LYS A 401 -20.97 -33.74 54.68
N ARG A 402 -19.98 -33.88 53.80
CA ARG A 402 -18.63 -34.29 54.20
C ARG A 402 -17.97 -33.18 55.04
N PRO A 403 -17.30 -33.49 56.16
CA PRO A 403 -16.52 -32.51 56.91
C PRO A 403 -15.24 -32.14 56.13
N TRP A 404 -14.81 -30.87 56.23
CA TRP A 404 -13.53 -30.46 55.65
C TRP A 404 -12.38 -30.95 56.53
N LEU A 405 -11.74 -32.05 56.11
CA LEU A 405 -10.56 -32.61 56.76
C LEU A 405 -9.28 -31.96 56.22
N ALA A 406 -8.35 -31.62 57.11
CA ALA A 406 -7.06 -31.02 56.73
C ALA A 406 -6.24 -31.96 55.81
N GLU A 407 -6.24 -33.25 56.12
CA GLU A 407 -5.53 -34.30 55.37
C GLU A 407 -6.03 -34.43 53.92
N CYS A 408 -7.33 -34.29 53.66
CA CYS A 408 -7.91 -34.34 52.31
C CYS A 408 -7.82 -33.01 51.54
N THR A 409 -7.29 -31.94 52.14
CA THR A 409 -7.25 -30.60 51.52
C THR A 409 -6.44 -30.53 50.20
N PRO A 410 -5.31 -31.24 50.01
CA PRO A 410 -4.61 -31.26 48.72
C PRO A 410 -5.48 -31.76 47.56
N ILE A 411 -6.30 -32.79 47.80
CA ILE A 411 -7.22 -33.35 46.80
C ILE A 411 -8.28 -32.32 46.40
N TYR A 412 -8.86 -31.59 47.35
CA TYR A 412 -9.81 -30.51 47.05
C TYR A 412 -9.15 -29.37 46.24
N ILE A 413 -7.91 -29.02 46.55
CA ILE A 413 -7.12 -28.05 45.76
C ILE A 413 -6.88 -28.56 44.33
N GLN A 414 -6.61 -29.85 44.14
CA GLN A 414 -6.43 -30.46 42.82
C GLN A 414 -7.72 -30.38 41.97
N TYR A 415 -8.90 -30.57 42.55
CA TYR A 415 -10.18 -30.32 41.87
C TYR A 415 -10.36 -28.84 41.49
N PHE A 416 -10.03 -27.89 42.37
CA PHE A 416 -10.08 -26.46 42.03
C PHE A 416 -9.12 -26.08 40.89
N VAL A 417 -7.92 -26.67 40.84
CA VAL A 417 -6.97 -26.49 39.73
C VAL A 417 -7.50 -27.11 38.43
N LYS A 418 -8.12 -28.30 38.47
CA LYS A 418 -8.80 -28.90 37.30
C LYS A 418 -9.90 -27.98 36.75
N PHE A 419 -10.77 -27.43 37.62
CA PHE A 419 -11.82 -26.49 37.18
C PHE A 419 -11.24 -25.19 36.60
N PHE A 420 -10.14 -24.68 37.15
CA PHE A 420 -9.44 -23.53 36.60
C PHE A 420 -8.83 -23.83 35.21
N ILE A 421 -8.22 -25.01 35.02
CA ILE A 421 -7.67 -25.45 33.72
C ILE A 421 -8.79 -25.59 32.68
N ILE A 422 -9.97 -26.12 33.04
CA ILE A 422 -11.14 -26.13 32.15
C ILE A 422 -11.53 -24.69 31.76
N GLY A 423 -11.54 -23.76 32.73
CA GLY A 423 -11.78 -22.33 32.48
C GLY A 423 -10.79 -21.69 31.50
N VAL A 424 -9.49 -21.92 31.70
CA VAL A 424 -8.42 -21.42 30.80
C VAL A 424 -8.54 -22.07 29.41
N THR A 425 -8.84 -23.36 29.34
CA THR A 425 -9.06 -24.07 28.06
C THR A 425 -10.25 -23.49 27.28
N VAL A 426 -11.36 -23.18 27.96
CA VAL A 426 -12.50 -22.48 27.36
C VAL A 426 -12.12 -21.08 26.87
N LEU A 427 -11.26 -20.35 27.61
CA LEU A 427 -10.78 -19.03 27.18
C LEU A 427 -9.91 -19.11 25.92
N VAL A 428 -8.95 -20.05 25.88
CA VAL A 428 -8.04 -20.26 24.75
C VAL A 428 -8.82 -20.58 23.47
N VAL A 429 -9.80 -21.49 23.51
CA VAL A 429 -10.61 -21.82 22.33
C VAL A 429 -11.67 -20.75 22.02
N ALA A 430 -12.05 -19.91 22.98
CA ALA A 430 -12.93 -18.77 22.72
C ALA A 430 -12.23 -17.60 22.00
N VAL A 431 -10.92 -17.40 22.21
CA VAL A 431 -10.12 -16.30 21.63
C VAL A 431 -9.44 -16.77 20.34
N PRO A 432 -9.83 -16.28 19.14
CA PRO A 432 -9.20 -16.66 17.89
C PRO A 432 -7.94 -15.81 17.62
N GLU A 433 -6.80 -16.26 18.14
CA GLU A 433 -5.49 -15.61 18.10
C GLU A 433 -5.00 -15.35 16.66
N GLY A 434 -5.37 -16.22 15.72
CA GLY A 434 -5.02 -16.17 14.30
C GLY A 434 -5.86 -15.23 13.42
N LEU A 435 -6.87 -14.52 13.94
CA LEU A 435 -7.62 -13.53 13.13
C LEU A 435 -6.73 -12.48 12.45
N PRO A 436 -5.74 -11.84 13.12
CA PRO A 436 -4.82 -10.90 12.48
C PRO A 436 -3.78 -11.60 11.58
N LEU A 437 -3.42 -12.84 11.92
CA LEU A 437 -2.47 -13.65 11.17
C LEU A 437 -3.03 -14.03 9.80
N ALA A 438 -4.29 -14.47 9.74
CA ALA A 438 -4.99 -14.85 8.51
C ALA A 438 -5.03 -13.72 7.46
N VAL A 439 -5.26 -12.47 7.88
CA VAL A 439 -5.15 -11.29 7.01
C VAL A 439 -3.77 -11.23 6.39
N THR A 440 -2.75 -11.28 7.25
CA THR A 440 -1.36 -11.06 6.85
C THR A 440 -0.85 -12.18 5.93
N ILE A 441 -1.28 -13.43 6.16
CA ILE A 441 -1.01 -14.58 5.28
C ILE A 441 -1.70 -14.42 3.93
N SER A 442 -3.01 -14.09 3.91
CA SER A 442 -3.76 -13.88 2.67
C SER A 442 -3.12 -12.78 1.81
N LEU A 443 -2.73 -11.68 2.46
CA LEU A 443 -2.13 -10.51 1.83
C LEU A 443 -0.72 -10.81 1.29
N ALA A 444 0.16 -11.46 2.08
CA ALA A 444 1.50 -11.85 1.64
C ALA A 444 1.46 -12.84 0.45
N TYR A 445 0.56 -13.83 0.52
CA TYR A 445 0.35 -14.79 -0.57
C TYR A 445 -0.23 -14.10 -1.83
N SER A 446 -1.24 -13.25 -1.67
CA SER A 446 -1.86 -12.52 -2.78
C SER A 446 -0.90 -11.56 -3.46
N VAL A 447 -0.11 -10.77 -2.71
CA VAL A 447 0.92 -9.89 -3.28
C VAL A 447 1.98 -10.68 -4.05
N LYS A 448 2.44 -11.82 -3.51
CA LYS A 448 3.37 -12.73 -4.20
C LYS A 448 2.81 -13.30 -5.51
N LYS A 449 1.48 -13.44 -5.63
CA LYS A 449 0.81 -13.87 -6.87
C LYS A 449 0.54 -12.69 -7.81
N MET A 450 0.12 -11.53 -7.28
CA MET A 450 -0.02 -10.28 -8.02
C MET A 450 1.28 -9.88 -8.74
N MET A 451 2.44 -10.08 -8.11
CA MET A 451 3.74 -9.87 -8.75
C MET A 451 3.98 -10.78 -9.96
N LYS A 452 3.41 -11.99 -10.00
CA LYS A 452 3.40 -12.86 -11.20
C LYS A 452 2.36 -12.40 -12.24
N ASP A 453 1.32 -11.72 -11.79
CA ASP A 453 0.29 -11.05 -12.60
C ASP A 453 0.65 -9.59 -12.95
N ASN A 454 1.95 -9.27 -13.03
CA ASN A 454 2.53 -7.96 -13.39
C ASN A 454 2.13 -6.76 -12.49
N ASN A 455 1.62 -7.03 -11.29
CA ASN A 455 1.26 -6.01 -10.29
C ASN A 455 2.24 -6.07 -9.09
N LEU A 456 3.18 -5.13 -9.05
CA LEU A 456 4.14 -4.99 -7.96
C LEU A 456 3.57 -4.06 -6.87
N VAL A 457 3.05 -4.66 -5.80
CA VAL A 457 2.43 -3.92 -4.68
C VAL A 457 3.51 -3.42 -3.71
N ARG A 458 3.60 -2.09 -3.53
CA ARG A 458 4.49 -1.41 -2.56
C ARG A 458 3.82 -1.29 -1.19
N HIS A 459 2.55 -0.86 -1.16
CA HIS A 459 1.75 -0.69 0.05
C HIS A 459 0.71 -1.81 0.15
N LEU A 460 0.84 -2.67 1.16
CA LEU A 460 0.14 -3.97 1.24
C LEU A 460 -1.38 -3.80 1.38
N ASP A 461 -1.79 -2.82 2.16
CA ASP A 461 -3.16 -2.36 2.38
C ASP A 461 -3.88 -1.94 1.09
N ALA A 462 -3.17 -1.37 0.11
CA ALA A 462 -3.75 -1.03 -1.20
C ALA A 462 -4.26 -2.26 -1.98
N CYS A 463 -3.71 -3.45 -1.73
CA CYS A 463 -4.23 -4.72 -2.28
C CYS A 463 -5.67 -4.99 -1.80
N GLU A 464 -5.97 -4.75 -0.52
CA GLU A 464 -7.33 -4.87 0.02
C GLU A 464 -8.22 -3.74 -0.51
N THR A 465 -7.76 -2.49 -0.42
CA THR A 465 -8.52 -1.30 -0.77
C THR A 465 -8.99 -1.34 -2.24
N MET A 466 -8.15 -1.84 -3.15
CA MET A 466 -8.52 -1.98 -4.57
C MET A 466 -9.71 -2.93 -4.80
N GLY A 467 -9.97 -3.89 -3.90
CA GLY A 467 -11.15 -4.75 -3.99
C GLY A 467 -12.48 -3.99 -3.89
N ASN A 468 -12.45 -2.82 -3.24
CA ASN A 468 -13.60 -1.96 -2.97
C ASN A 468 -13.70 -0.76 -3.92
N ALA A 469 -12.79 -0.62 -4.89
CA ALA A 469 -12.75 0.50 -5.85
C ALA A 469 -14.10 0.73 -6.55
N THR A 470 -14.55 1.99 -6.56
CA THR A 470 -15.80 2.43 -7.23
C THR A 470 -15.51 3.33 -8.44
N ALA A 471 -14.35 3.99 -8.47
CA ALA A 471 -13.89 4.83 -9.57
C ALA A 471 -12.43 4.55 -9.91
N ILE A 472 -12.09 4.62 -11.20
CA ILE A 472 -10.71 4.65 -11.70
C ILE A 472 -10.53 5.94 -12.51
N CYS A 473 -9.69 6.85 -12.03
CA CYS A 473 -9.27 8.04 -12.77
C CYS A 473 -7.95 7.73 -13.49
N SER A 474 -8.04 7.42 -14.78
CA SER A 474 -6.91 7.02 -15.62
C SER A 474 -6.36 8.20 -16.42
N ASP A 475 -5.04 8.35 -16.54
CA ASP A 475 -4.50 9.08 -17.70
C ASP A 475 -4.76 8.28 -18.99
N LYS A 476 -4.65 8.96 -20.13
CA LYS A 476 -4.77 8.40 -21.47
C LYS A 476 -3.40 7.87 -21.96
N THR A 477 -2.34 8.65 -21.79
CA THR A 477 -0.98 8.34 -22.28
C THR A 477 -0.33 7.31 -21.35
N GLY A 478 0.49 6.42 -21.88
CA GLY A 478 1.10 5.34 -21.10
C GLY A 478 0.13 4.22 -20.76
N THR A 479 -0.99 4.58 -20.11
CA THR A 479 -1.96 3.64 -19.53
C THR A 479 -2.94 3.05 -20.57
N LEU A 480 -3.71 3.89 -21.27
CA LEU A 480 -4.79 3.42 -22.17
C LEU A 480 -4.31 3.24 -23.61
N THR A 481 -3.34 4.05 -24.02
CA THR A 481 -2.67 3.97 -25.32
C THR A 481 -1.34 3.23 -25.22
N MET A 482 -0.76 2.86 -26.37
CA MET A 482 0.56 2.22 -26.44
C MET A 482 1.73 3.16 -26.10
N ASN A 483 1.48 4.47 -25.95
CA ASN A 483 2.50 5.50 -25.82
C ASN A 483 3.53 5.45 -26.99
N ARG A 484 3.03 5.07 -28.17
CA ARG A 484 3.79 4.79 -29.40
C ARG A 484 3.03 5.39 -30.58
N MET A 485 3.36 6.62 -30.93
CA MET A 485 2.76 7.31 -32.07
C MET A 485 2.91 6.49 -33.36
N THR A 486 1.83 6.32 -34.14
CA THR A 486 1.81 5.67 -35.45
C THR A 486 1.02 6.51 -36.45
N VAL A 487 1.42 6.51 -37.72
CA VAL A 487 0.56 7.05 -38.78
C VAL A 487 -0.63 6.10 -38.95
N VAL A 488 -1.86 6.62 -38.87
CA VAL A 488 -3.09 5.82 -39.07
C VAL A 488 -3.75 6.18 -40.40
N GLN A 489 -3.71 7.46 -40.77
CA GLN A 489 -4.30 7.98 -42.00
C GLN A 489 -3.30 8.80 -42.79
N ALA A 490 -3.48 8.86 -44.11
CA ALA A 490 -2.67 9.69 -44.99
C ALA A 490 -3.50 10.29 -46.12
N TYR A 491 -3.15 11.50 -46.53
CA TYR A 491 -3.62 12.14 -47.75
C TYR A 491 -2.44 12.26 -48.70
N ILE A 492 -2.48 11.52 -49.80
CA ILE A 492 -1.37 11.35 -50.75
C ILE A 492 -1.98 11.36 -52.17
N ASN A 493 -1.34 12.07 -53.10
CA ASN A 493 -1.74 12.12 -54.52
C ASN A 493 -3.26 12.39 -54.71
N GLU A 494 -3.72 13.48 -54.09
CA GLU A 494 -5.12 13.97 -54.08
C GLU A 494 -6.17 13.06 -53.39
N LYS A 495 -5.76 11.98 -52.71
CA LYS A 495 -6.67 10.98 -52.11
C LYS A 495 -6.47 10.78 -50.61
N HIS A 496 -7.58 10.78 -49.85
CA HIS A 496 -7.60 10.45 -48.41
C HIS A 496 -7.70 8.94 -48.19
N TYR A 497 -6.73 8.39 -47.47
CA TYR A 497 -6.65 7.00 -47.04
C TYR A 497 -6.89 6.91 -45.52
N LYS A 498 -7.97 6.24 -45.10
CA LYS A 498 -8.33 6.02 -43.67
C LYS A 498 -7.53 4.90 -42.98
N LYS A 499 -6.68 4.19 -43.72
CA LYS A 499 -5.66 3.23 -43.29
C LYS A 499 -4.45 3.43 -44.22
N ILE A 500 -3.22 3.21 -43.76
CA ILE A 500 -2.03 3.21 -44.63
C ILE A 500 -2.28 2.34 -45.89
N PRO A 501 -2.05 2.87 -47.11
CA PRO A 501 -2.19 2.12 -48.35
C PRO A 501 -1.02 1.14 -48.57
N GLU A 502 -1.25 0.09 -49.37
CA GLU A 502 -0.16 -0.74 -49.88
C GLU A 502 0.79 0.09 -50.78
N PRO A 503 2.11 -0.22 -50.83
CA PRO A 503 3.09 0.59 -51.56
C PRO A 503 2.77 0.78 -53.04
N GLU A 504 2.16 -0.22 -53.67
CA GLU A 504 1.72 -0.25 -55.07
C GLU A 504 0.69 0.85 -55.42
N ALA A 505 0.00 1.42 -54.43
CA ALA A 505 -0.97 2.49 -54.61
C ALA A 505 -0.35 3.90 -54.57
N ILE A 506 0.97 4.03 -54.43
CA ILE A 506 1.73 5.28 -54.42
C ILE A 506 2.72 5.28 -55.60
N PRO A 507 2.63 6.22 -56.56
CA PRO A 507 3.59 6.33 -57.66
C PRO A 507 5.03 6.53 -57.19
N GLU A 508 5.99 5.93 -57.89
CA GLU A 508 7.40 5.89 -57.48
C GLU A 508 8.02 7.27 -57.23
N LYS A 509 7.63 8.30 -58.00
CA LYS A 509 8.05 9.70 -57.75
C LYS A 509 7.62 10.18 -56.36
N THR A 510 6.35 9.98 -55.99
CA THR A 510 5.85 10.34 -54.66
C THR A 510 6.52 9.49 -53.57
N MET A 511 6.73 8.19 -53.83
CA MET A 511 7.43 7.31 -52.89
C MET A 511 8.86 7.80 -52.62
N ALA A 512 9.61 8.19 -53.65
CA ALA A 512 10.96 8.74 -53.51
C ALA A 512 10.99 10.04 -52.67
N TYR A 513 10.05 10.96 -52.90
CA TYR A 513 9.92 12.18 -52.08
C TYR A 513 9.54 11.90 -50.62
N LEU A 514 8.70 10.90 -50.36
CA LEU A 514 8.35 10.46 -49.00
C LEU A 514 9.56 9.81 -48.30
N VAL A 515 10.21 8.86 -48.96
CA VAL A 515 11.36 8.10 -48.44
C VAL A 515 12.51 9.04 -48.09
N THR A 516 12.95 9.89 -49.03
CA THR A 516 14.03 10.86 -48.77
C THR A 516 13.60 11.92 -47.76
N GLY A 517 12.44 12.53 -47.96
CA GLY A 517 11.95 13.65 -47.15
C GLY A 517 11.64 13.30 -45.69
N ILE A 518 11.22 12.07 -45.39
CA ILE A 518 11.03 11.60 -44.01
C ILE A 518 12.36 11.20 -43.37
N SER A 519 13.21 10.45 -44.09
CA SER A 519 14.47 9.90 -43.54
C SER A 519 15.45 11.02 -43.14
N VAL A 520 15.59 12.02 -44.01
CA VAL A 520 16.52 13.15 -43.83
C VAL A 520 15.95 14.21 -42.88
N ASN A 521 14.67 14.57 -43.02
CA ASN A 521 14.08 15.66 -42.22
C ASN A 521 13.63 15.21 -40.81
N CYS A 522 13.92 13.97 -40.40
CA CYS A 522 13.80 13.51 -39.01
C CYS A 522 15.18 13.40 -38.37
N ALA A 523 15.32 13.74 -37.09
CA ALA A 523 16.62 13.73 -36.43
C ALA A 523 17.26 12.35 -36.51
N TYR A 524 18.59 12.28 -36.71
CA TYR A 524 19.28 11.00 -36.87
C TYR A 524 19.38 10.24 -35.54
N THR A 525 19.18 10.94 -34.42
CA THR A 525 18.90 10.38 -33.09
C THR A 525 17.53 9.71 -32.95
N SER A 526 16.54 10.09 -33.77
CA SER A 526 15.24 9.42 -33.85
C SER A 526 15.37 8.13 -34.67
N LYS A 527 15.15 6.97 -34.04
CA LYS A 527 15.34 5.64 -34.64
C LYS A 527 14.27 4.65 -34.15
N ILE A 528 13.92 3.69 -35.00
CA ILE A 528 13.19 2.48 -34.64
C ILE A 528 14.21 1.35 -34.46
N LEU A 529 14.11 0.62 -33.36
CA LEU A 529 14.94 -0.53 -33.06
C LEU A 529 14.08 -1.81 -33.01
N PRO A 530 14.65 -3.00 -33.29
CA PRO A 530 13.95 -4.26 -33.08
C PRO A 530 13.52 -4.43 -31.61
N PRO A 531 12.51 -5.27 -31.34
CA PRO A 531 12.05 -5.53 -29.98
C PRO A 531 13.12 -6.26 -29.15
N GLU A 532 13.20 -5.94 -27.86
CA GLU A 532 14.13 -6.60 -26.91
C GLU A 532 13.75 -8.05 -26.58
N LYS A 533 12.55 -8.49 -27.00
CA LYS A 533 12.02 -9.85 -26.83
C LYS A 533 11.34 -10.29 -28.12
N GLU A 534 11.51 -11.55 -28.47
CA GLU A 534 10.87 -12.16 -29.64
C GLU A 534 9.34 -12.03 -29.55
N GLY A 535 8.70 -11.57 -30.63
CA GLY A 535 7.27 -11.23 -30.66
C GLY A 535 6.87 -9.90 -29.99
N GLY A 536 7.81 -9.12 -29.45
CA GLY A 536 7.55 -7.79 -28.90
C GLY A 536 7.32 -6.69 -29.95
N LEU A 537 6.86 -5.51 -29.51
CA LEU A 537 6.76 -4.32 -30.36
C LEU A 537 8.12 -3.62 -30.52
N PRO A 538 8.45 -3.09 -31.73
CA PRO A 538 9.73 -2.41 -31.97
C PRO A 538 9.83 -1.10 -31.18
N ARG A 539 11.04 -0.82 -30.66
CA ARG A 539 11.31 0.26 -29.71
C ARG A 539 11.56 1.59 -30.42
N HIS A 540 10.78 2.62 -30.09
CA HIS A 540 11.00 3.99 -30.57
C HIS A 540 12.04 4.71 -29.69
N VAL A 541 13.06 5.30 -30.31
CA VAL A 541 14.10 6.13 -29.66
C VAL A 541 14.04 7.53 -30.28
N GLY A 542 14.18 8.59 -29.47
CA GLY A 542 14.06 9.98 -29.93
C GLY A 542 12.61 10.47 -29.96
N ASN A 543 12.28 11.37 -30.89
CA ASN A 543 10.94 11.98 -30.92
C ASN A 543 9.91 10.99 -31.46
N LYS A 544 8.93 10.61 -30.63
CA LYS A 544 7.89 9.62 -31.00
C LYS A 544 7.12 10.01 -32.26
N THR A 545 6.91 11.30 -32.52
CA THR A 545 6.24 11.81 -33.74
C THR A 545 7.07 11.55 -34.99
N GLU A 546 8.40 11.61 -34.88
CA GLU A 546 9.33 11.30 -35.98
C GLU A 546 9.44 9.79 -36.18
N CYS A 547 9.48 9.03 -35.08
CA CYS A 547 9.41 7.57 -35.14
C CYS A 547 8.11 7.07 -35.80
N ALA A 548 7.00 7.81 -35.69
CA ALA A 548 5.77 7.49 -36.43
C ALA A 548 5.94 7.68 -37.95
N LEU A 549 6.69 8.71 -38.38
CA LEU A 549 6.99 8.96 -39.80
C LEU A 549 7.99 7.93 -40.34
N LEU A 550 9.06 7.63 -39.60
CA LEU A 550 9.99 6.55 -39.95
C LEU A 550 9.27 5.19 -40.00
N GLY A 551 8.31 4.97 -39.11
CA GLY A 551 7.45 3.78 -39.10
C GLY A 551 6.58 3.66 -40.35
N LEU A 552 6.03 4.77 -40.84
CA LEU A 552 5.30 4.80 -42.12
C LEU A 552 6.17 4.33 -43.30
N LEU A 553 7.48 4.61 -43.32
CA LEU A 553 8.37 4.09 -44.37
C LEU A 553 8.53 2.57 -44.28
N LEU A 554 8.71 2.03 -43.07
CA LEU A 554 8.79 0.59 -42.84
C LEU A 554 7.47 -0.12 -43.19
N ASP A 555 6.32 0.46 -42.83
CA ASP A 555 4.99 -0.03 -43.20
C ASP A 555 4.78 0.02 -44.72
N LEU A 556 5.36 1.03 -45.40
CA LEU A 556 5.44 1.13 -46.87
C LEU A 556 6.56 0.26 -47.49
N LYS A 557 7.17 -0.65 -46.72
CA LYS A 557 8.17 -1.63 -47.16
C LYS A 557 9.45 -0.99 -47.74
N ARG A 558 9.86 0.15 -47.17
CA ARG A 558 11.10 0.88 -47.49
C ARG A 558 11.92 1.12 -46.23
N ASP A 559 13.19 0.71 -46.23
CA ASP A 559 14.08 1.07 -45.12
C ASP A 559 14.49 2.55 -45.24
N TYR A 560 14.50 3.25 -44.11
CA TYR A 560 14.99 4.63 -44.01
C TYR A 560 16.50 4.67 -43.76
N GLN A 561 17.08 3.57 -43.28
CA GLN A 561 18.48 3.53 -42.86
C GLN A 561 19.42 3.50 -44.06
N ASP A 562 19.02 2.89 -45.19
CA ASP A 562 19.77 2.95 -46.46
C ASP A 562 20.00 4.41 -46.89
N VAL A 563 18.93 5.22 -46.92
CA VAL A 563 19.01 6.66 -47.25
C VAL A 563 19.88 7.43 -46.26
N ARG A 564 19.86 7.06 -44.97
CA ARG A 564 20.71 7.66 -43.93
C ARG A 564 22.17 7.16 -43.96
N ASN A 565 22.46 6.11 -44.71
CA ASN A 565 23.83 5.65 -45.00
C ASN A 565 24.35 6.33 -46.28
N GLU A 566 23.49 6.60 -47.27
CA GLU A 566 23.80 7.38 -48.48
C GLU A 566 23.92 8.89 -48.20
N ILE A 567 23.17 9.40 -47.21
CA ILE A 567 23.17 10.80 -46.76
C ILE A 567 23.38 10.81 -45.23
N PRO A 568 24.63 10.83 -44.74
CA PRO A 568 24.92 10.96 -43.31
C PRO A 568 24.54 12.35 -42.75
N GLU A 569 24.49 12.49 -41.43
CA GLU A 569 24.13 13.74 -40.74
C GLU A 569 25.13 14.90 -41.01
N GLU A 570 26.36 14.56 -41.39
CA GLU A 570 27.44 15.51 -41.74
C GLU A 570 27.35 16.08 -43.17
N ASP A 571 26.60 15.45 -44.08
CA ASP A 571 26.32 15.94 -45.44
C ASP A 571 25.10 16.87 -45.51
N LEU A 572 24.43 17.14 -44.37
CA LEU A 572 23.27 18.02 -44.29
C LEU A 572 23.68 19.49 -44.34
N TYR A 573 23.29 20.20 -45.42
CA TYR A 573 23.77 21.56 -45.68
C TYR A 573 23.28 22.59 -44.64
N LYS A 574 22.01 22.50 -44.22
CA LYS A 574 21.46 23.29 -43.11
C LYS A 574 20.22 22.64 -42.52
N VAL A 575 20.09 22.63 -41.19
CA VAL A 575 18.92 22.11 -40.47
C VAL A 575 18.25 23.23 -39.69
N TYR A 576 17.05 23.62 -40.11
CA TYR A 576 16.16 24.50 -39.36
C TYR A 576 15.38 23.65 -38.35
N THR A 577 15.84 23.65 -37.10
CA THR A 577 15.26 22.90 -35.99
C THR A 577 13.80 23.29 -35.71
N PHE A 578 13.08 22.50 -34.90
CA PHE A 578 11.70 22.83 -34.54
C PHE A 578 11.65 24.07 -33.64
N ASN A 579 10.84 25.06 -34.02
CA ASN A 579 10.55 26.25 -33.22
C ASN A 579 9.04 26.36 -33.00
N SER A 580 8.62 26.55 -31.75
CA SER A 580 7.22 26.54 -31.29
C SER A 580 6.32 27.62 -31.91
N VAL A 581 6.90 28.73 -32.41
CA VAL A 581 6.17 29.80 -33.10
C VAL A 581 5.79 29.37 -34.52
N ARG A 582 6.76 28.84 -35.29
CA ARG A 582 6.53 28.34 -36.66
C ARG A 582 5.93 26.92 -36.74
N LYS A 583 5.97 26.16 -35.63
CA LYS A 583 5.52 24.77 -35.49
C LYS A 583 5.97 23.83 -36.63
N SER A 584 7.18 24.07 -37.13
CA SER A 584 7.76 23.38 -38.29
C SER A 584 9.28 23.28 -38.18
N MET A 585 9.83 22.32 -38.92
CA MET A 585 11.25 21.96 -39.03
C MET A 585 11.55 21.69 -40.51
N SER A 586 12.73 22.10 -40.98
CA SER A 586 13.14 21.88 -42.36
C SER A 586 14.63 21.52 -42.47
N THR A 587 14.98 20.67 -43.43
CA THR A 587 16.36 20.26 -43.71
C THR A 587 16.70 20.52 -45.16
N VAL A 588 17.85 21.14 -45.41
CA VAL A 588 18.38 21.48 -46.74
C VAL A 588 19.43 20.46 -47.14
N LEU A 589 19.25 19.87 -48.32
CA LEU A 589 20.24 19.06 -49.03
C LEU A 589 20.84 19.84 -50.18
N LYS A 590 22.10 19.56 -50.48
CA LYS A 590 22.80 20.00 -51.69
C LYS A 590 22.99 18.81 -52.62
N ASN A 591 22.46 18.91 -53.83
CA ASN A 591 22.55 17.86 -54.83
C ASN A 591 23.91 17.93 -55.56
N SER A 592 24.34 16.82 -56.16
CA SER A 592 25.62 16.72 -56.88
C SER A 592 25.70 17.53 -58.18
N ASP A 593 24.56 18.03 -58.69
CA ASP A 593 24.48 18.99 -59.81
C ASP A 593 24.61 20.46 -59.36
N GLY A 594 24.74 20.72 -58.06
CA GLY A 594 24.80 22.06 -57.48
C GLY A 594 23.44 22.70 -57.19
N SER A 595 22.32 22.01 -57.45
CA SER A 595 20.99 22.44 -57.00
C SER A 595 20.79 22.16 -55.50
N PHE A 596 19.81 22.83 -54.88
CA PHE A 596 19.44 22.56 -53.48
C PHE A 596 18.00 22.08 -53.38
N ARG A 597 17.73 21.20 -52.41
CA ARG A 597 16.38 20.72 -52.07
C ARG A 597 16.14 20.88 -50.58
N ILE A 598 15.11 21.65 -50.21
CA ILE A 598 14.63 21.71 -48.84
C ILE A 598 13.44 20.77 -48.65
N PHE A 599 13.47 19.97 -47.59
CA PHE A 599 12.32 19.23 -47.08
C PHE A 599 11.79 19.91 -45.83
N SER A 600 10.47 20.05 -45.70
CA SER A 600 9.80 20.71 -44.58
C SER A 600 8.71 19.81 -43.99
N LYS A 601 8.61 19.79 -42.66
CA LYS A 601 7.55 19.10 -41.92
C LYS A 601 7.01 19.98 -40.81
N GLY A 602 5.74 19.85 -40.47
CA GLY A 602 5.16 20.63 -39.38
C GLY A 602 3.66 20.50 -39.26
N ALA A 603 3.07 21.32 -38.40
CA ALA A 603 1.63 21.40 -38.22
C ALA A 603 0.94 21.67 -39.57
N SER A 604 -0.04 20.82 -39.89
CA SER A 604 -0.63 20.71 -41.22
C SER A 604 -1.10 22.04 -41.80
N GLU A 605 -1.88 22.78 -41.02
CA GLU A 605 -2.52 24.05 -41.31
C GLU A 605 -1.57 25.25 -41.41
N ILE A 606 -0.29 25.07 -41.08
CA ILE A 606 0.77 26.07 -41.23
C ILE A 606 1.63 25.77 -42.46
N VAL A 607 2.09 24.53 -42.63
CA VAL A 607 2.91 24.14 -43.79
C VAL A 607 2.08 24.17 -45.08
N LEU A 608 0.80 23.76 -45.03
CA LEU A 608 -0.10 23.80 -46.21
C LEU A 608 -0.33 25.23 -46.72
N LYS A 609 -0.35 26.24 -45.83
CA LYS A 609 -0.44 27.66 -46.21
C LYS A 609 0.80 28.13 -46.97
N LYS A 610 1.98 27.63 -46.58
CA LYS A 610 3.29 27.86 -47.23
C LYS A 610 3.48 27.07 -48.55
N CYS A 611 2.58 26.13 -48.89
CA CYS A 611 2.65 25.37 -50.15
C CYS A 611 2.00 26.12 -51.32
N PHE A 612 2.72 26.27 -52.44
CA PHE A 612 2.21 26.78 -53.71
C PHE A 612 1.84 25.66 -54.72
N LYS A 613 2.37 24.44 -54.52
CA LYS A 613 2.08 23.27 -55.35
C LYS A 613 1.62 22.08 -54.50
N ILE A 614 1.05 21.06 -55.14
CA ILE A 614 0.69 19.76 -54.55
C ILE A 614 1.01 18.64 -55.55
N LEU A 615 1.40 17.46 -55.08
CA LEU A 615 1.54 16.29 -55.94
C LEU A 615 0.17 15.76 -56.41
N SER A 616 -0.03 15.75 -57.71
CA SER A 616 -1.23 15.20 -58.37
C SER A 616 -1.30 13.68 -58.28
N ALA A 617 -2.41 13.08 -58.73
CA ALA A 617 -2.60 11.62 -58.85
C ALA A 617 -1.36 10.88 -59.41
N ASN A 618 -0.70 11.45 -60.42
CA ASN A 618 0.44 10.85 -61.13
C ASN A 618 1.82 11.15 -60.49
N GLY A 619 1.86 11.89 -59.37
CA GLY A 619 3.11 12.33 -58.74
C GLY A 619 3.75 13.57 -59.37
N GLU A 620 3.07 14.26 -60.28
CA GLU A 620 3.54 15.53 -60.88
C GLU A 620 3.07 16.76 -60.08
N PRO A 621 3.91 17.80 -59.87
CA PRO A 621 3.52 19.02 -59.16
C PRO A 621 2.47 19.87 -59.91
N LYS A 622 1.30 20.03 -59.28
CA LYS A 622 0.15 20.81 -59.74
C LYS A 622 0.03 22.12 -58.93
N VAL A 623 -0.40 23.22 -59.56
CA VAL A 623 -0.61 24.51 -58.87
C VAL A 623 -1.72 24.36 -57.82
N PHE A 624 -1.46 24.81 -56.60
CA PHE A 624 -2.30 24.59 -55.43
C PHE A 624 -2.85 25.92 -54.92
N ARG A 625 -4.09 26.25 -55.31
CA ARG A 625 -4.72 27.55 -55.10
C ARG A 625 -5.16 27.72 -53.64
N PRO A 626 -5.37 28.96 -53.13
CA PRO A 626 -5.84 29.17 -51.76
C PRO A 626 -7.12 28.40 -51.43
N ARG A 627 -8.10 28.40 -52.35
CA ARG A 627 -9.34 27.63 -52.21
C ARG A 627 -9.07 26.13 -52.06
N ASP A 628 -8.19 25.56 -52.88
CA ASP A 628 -7.82 24.14 -52.82
C ASP A 628 -7.18 23.78 -51.46
N ARG A 629 -6.44 24.72 -50.84
CA ARG A 629 -5.86 24.57 -49.49
C ARG A 629 -6.95 24.56 -48.43
N ASP A 630 -7.87 25.52 -48.47
CA ASP A 630 -8.97 25.64 -47.52
C ASP A 630 -9.96 24.45 -47.63
N ASP A 631 -10.23 23.99 -48.86
CA ASP A 631 -11.03 22.79 -49.12
C ASP A 631 -10.34 21.53 -48.53
N ILE A 632 -9.01 21.37 -48.64
CA ILE A 632 -8.28 20.26 -47.98
C ILE A 632 -8.28 20.42 -46.45
N VAL A 633 -8.15 21.64 -45.91
CA VAL A 633 -8.25 21.88 -44.46
C VAL A 633 -9.60 21.38 -43.95
N LYS A 634 -10.68 21.77 -44.63
CA LYS A 634 -12.06 21.45 -44.22
C LYS A 634 -12.49 20.01 -44.48
N THR A 635 -12.01 19.38 -45.56
CA THR A 635 -12.46 18.03 -45.97
C THR A 635 -11.54 16.90 -45.51
N VAL A 636 -10.31 17.22 -45.07
CA VAL A 636 -9.32 16.21 -44.66
C VAL A 636 -8.77 16.50 -43.26
N ILE A 637 -8.22 17.70 -43.02
CA ILE A 637 -7.52 18.02 -41.75
C ILE A 637 -8.51 18.14 -40.59
N GLU A 638 -9.62 18.86 -40.76
CA GLU A 638 -10.67 18.99 -39.73
C GLU A 638 -11.28 17.63 -39.36
N PRO A 639 -11.67 16.75 -40.31
CA PRO A 639 -12.06 15.37 -40.01
C PRO A 639 -10.99 14.58 -39.24
N MET A 640 -9.73 14.56 -39.71
CA MET A 640 -8.63 13.87 -39.01
C MET A 640 -8.48 14.38 -37.57
N ALA A 641 -8.50 15.70 -37.35
CA ALA A 641 -8.39 16.30 -36.02
C ALA A 641 -9.62 16.02 -35.14
N SER A 642 -10.82 15.88 -35.72
CA SER A 642 -12.04 15.48 -35.01
C SER A 642 -12.05 13.99 -34.61
N GLU A 643 -11.42 13.12 -35.40
CA GLU A 643 -11.11 11.73 -35.06
C GLU A 643 -9.94 11.61 -34.04
N GLY A 644 -9.38 12.75 -33.61
CA GLY A 644 -8.36 12.88 -32.58
C GLY A 644 -6.91 12.87 -33.06
N LEU A 645 -6.68 12.76 -34.37
CA LEU A 645 -5.37 12.57 -34.98
C LEU A 645 -4.53 13.86 -34.99
N ARG A 646 -3.23 13.73 -34.70
CA ARG A 646 -2.25 14.80 -34.89
C ARG A 646 -1.86 14.90 -36.37
N THR A 647 -2.30 15.95 -37.04
CA THR A 647 -2.06 16.17 -38.47
C THR A 647 -0.72 16.85 -38.74
N ILE A 648 0.14 16.20 -39.53
CA ILE A 648 1.44 16.70 -39.98
C ILE A 648 1.44 16.79 -41.50
N CYS A 649 1.86 17.92 -42.06
CA CYS A 649 2.10 18.06 -43.50
C CYS A 649 3.59 17.89 -43.81
N LEU A 650 3.87 17.18 -44.91
CA LEU A 650 5.20 16.94 -45.48
C LEU A 650 5.28 17.65 -46.84
N ALA A 651 6.31 18.46 -47.03
CA ALA A 651 6.48 19.28 -48.23
C ALA A 651 7.96 19.40 -48.64
N PHE A 652 8.22 19.83 -49.88
CA PHE A 652 9.57 20.13 -50.37
C PHE A 652 9.61 21.37 -51.28
N ARG A 653 10.79 21.97 -51.48
CA ARG A 653 11.05 22.97 -52.53
C ARG A 653 12.43 22.74 -53.12
N ASP A 654 12.51 22.94 -54.43
CA ASP A 654 13.75 22.82 -55.22
C ASP A 654 14.23 24.21 -55.60
N PHE A 655 15.55 24.40 -55.57
CA PHE A 655 16.26 25.61 -55.98
C PHE A 655 17.23 25.20 -57.12
N PRO A 656 16.95 25.54 -58.39
CA PRO A 656 17.71 25.07 -59.53
C PRO A 656 19.19 25.48 -59.52
N ALA A 657 20.06 24.61 -60.06
CA ALA A 657 21.45 24.96 -60.32
C ALA A 657 21.52 26.10 -61.34
N GLY A 658 22.14 27.23 -60.96
CA GLY A 658 22.30 28.43 -61.80
C GLY A 658 21.49 29.64 -61.37
N GLU A 659 20.55 29.50 -60.43
CA GLU A 659 20.00 30.64 -59.67
C GLU A 659 21.01 31.10 -58.59
N PRO A 660 21.00 32.37 -58.16
CA PRO A 660 21.85 32.83 -57.05
C PRO A 660 21.49 32.08 -55.76
N GLU A 661 22.50 31.77 -54.94
CA GLU A 661 22.30 30.98 -53.72
C GLU A 661 21.35 31.70 -52.73
N PRO A 662 20.31 31.03 -52.20
CA PRO A 662 19.37 31.64 -51.26
C PRO A 662 20.04 32.20 -50.00
N GLU A 663 19.50 33.29 -49.46
CA GLU A 663 19.95 33.87 -48.18
C GLU A 663 19.54 32.95 -47.01
N TRP A 664 20.35 31.93 -46.71
CA TRP A 664 19.99 30.83 -45.80
C TRP A 664 19.65 31.22 -44.37
N ASP A 665 19.89 32.46 -43.93
CA ASP A 665 19.45 32.96 -42.62
C ASP A 665 18.03 33.57 -42.66
N ASN A 666 17.55 33.94 -43.85
CA ASN A 666 16.18 34.40 -44.09
C ASN A 666 15.22 33.22 -44.32
N GLU A 667 15.08 32.38 -43.28
CA GLU A 667 14.26 31.16 -43.32
C GLU A 667 12.81 31.43 -43.74
N ASN A 668 12.29 32.64 -43.48
CA ASN A 668 10.91 32.98 -43.79
C ASN A 668 10.61 32.94 -45.29
N ASP A 669 11.50 33.42 -46.18
CA ASP A 669 11.31 33.35 -47.63
C ASP A 669 11.55 31.93 -48.17
N ILE A 670 12.61 31.28 -47.69
CA ILE A 670 13.03 29.92 -48.08
C ILE A 670 11.91 28.91 -47.81
N VAL A 671 11.30 28.97 -46.63
CA VAL A 671 10.19 28.08 -46.23
C VAL A 671 8.83 28.65 -46.72
N THR A 672 8.78 29.16 -47.95
CA THR A 672 7.54 29.39 -48.72
C THR A 672 7.61 28.71 -50.08
N GLY A 673 6.58 28.84 -50.93
CA GLY A 673 6.58 28.31 -52.29
C GLY A 673 6.58 26.79 -52.39
N LEU A 674 6.31 26.08 -51.28
CA LEU A 674 6.55 24.64 -51.14
C LEU A 674 5.62 23.80 -52.02
N THR A 675 6.00 22.55 -52.27
CA THR A 675 5.18 21.50 -52.89
C THR A 675 4.73 20.53 -51.81
N CYS A 676 3.42 20.46 -51.56
CA CYS A 676 2.83 19.49 -50.64
C CYS A 676 2.97 18.06 -51.19
N ILE A 677 3.63 17.18 -50.43
CA ILE A 677 3.79 15.75 -50.73
C ILE A 677 2.60 14.98 -50.15
N ALA A 678 2.35 15.16 -48.86
CA ALA A 678 1.34 14.43 -48.11
C ALA A 678 0.92 15.16 -46.83
N VAL A 679 -0.29 14.84 -46.34
CA VAL A 679 -0.72 15.15 -44.96
C VAL A 679 -1.02 13.84 -44.24
N VAL A 680 -0.38 13.59 -43.11
CA VAL A 680 -0.54 12.35 -42.33
C VAL A 680 -1.24 12.62 -40.99
N GLY A 681 -2.20 11.76 -40.64
CA GLY A 681 -2.87 11.73 -39.35
C GLY A 681 -2.22 10.71 -38.44
N ILE A 682 -1.54 11.19 -37.39
CA ILE A 682 -0.79 10.38 -36.43
C ILE A 682 -1.62 10.20 -35.16
N GLU A 683 -1.79 8.96 -34.70
CA GLU A 683 -2.46 8.63 -33.44
C GLU A 683 -1.47 8.00 -32.44
N ASP A 684 -1.81 8.03 -31.16
CA ASP A 684 -1.26 7.11 -30.16
C ASP A 684 -2.32 6.01 -29.92
N PRO A 685 -2.17 4.81 -30.48
CA PRO A 685 -3.25 3.84 -30.59
C PRO A 685 -3.63 3.24 -29.23
N VAL A 686 -4.93 2.99 -29.04
CA VAL A 686 -5.47 2.26 -27.89
C VAL A 686 -4.93 0.83 -27.87
N ARG A 687 -4.55 0.33 -26.69
CA ARG A 687 -4.11 -1.07 -26.52
C ARG A 687 -5.28 -2.04 -26.79
N PRO A 688 -5.13 -3.10 -27.62
CA PRO A 688 -6.23 -3.98 -28.03
C PRO A 688 -7.10 -4.56 -26.88
N GLU A 689 -6.49 -4.76 -25.72
CA GLU A 689 -7.07 -5.34 -24.51
C GLU A 689 -7.83 -4.33 -23.64
N VAL A 690 -7.57 -3.02 -23.78
CA VAL A 690 -8.17 -1.95 -22.96
C VAL A 690 -9.70 -1.88 -23.08
N PRO A 691 -10.33 -1.99 -24.27
CA PRO A 691 -11.78 -1.95 -24.39
C PRO A 691 -12.53 -3.08 -23.67
N ASP A 692 -11.95 -4.29 -23.58
CA ASP A 692 -12.57 -5.36 -22.77
C ASP A 692 -12.26 -5.21 -21.28
N ALA A 693 -11.06 -4.75 -20.93
CA ALA A 693 -10.70 -4.45 -19.54
C ALA A 693 -11.63 -3.39 -18.92
N ILE A 694 -11.95 -2.32 -19.66
CA ILE A 694 -12.89 -1.27 -19.25
C ILE A 694 -14.32 -1.83 -19.14
N ARG A 695 -14.74 -2.67 -20.09
CA ARG A 695 -16.04 -3.38 -20.04
C ARG A 695 -16.15 -4.27 -18.80
N LYS A 696 -15.07 -4.97 -18.41
CA LYS A 696 -14.99 -5.76 -17.17
C LYS A 696 -15.08 -4.87 -15.92
N CYS A 697 -14.38 -3.73 -15.87
CA CYS A 697 -14.51 -2.74 -14.80
C CYS A 697 -15.95 -2.21 -14.66
N GLN A 698 -16.57 -1.77 -15.75
CA GLN A 698 -17.96 -1.27 -15.76
C GLN A 698 -18.95 -2.32 -15.26
N ARG A 699 -18.83 -3.57 -15.73
CA ARG A 699 -19.65 -4.71 -15.26
C ARG A 699 -19.45 -4.99 -13.76
N ALA A 700 -18.22 -4.84 -13.27
CA ALA A 700 -17.88 -4.96 -11.85
C ALA A 700 -18.34 -3.77 -10.98
N GLY A 701 -19.05 -2.80 -11.56
CA GLY A 701 -19.58 -1.61 -10.88
C GLY A 701 -18.58 -0.45 -10.73
N ILE A 702 -17.49 -0.45 -11.50
CA ILE A 702 -16.40 0.53 -11.40
C ILE A 702 -16.50 1.54 -12.54
N THR A 703 -16.62 2.83 -12.20
CA THR A 703 -16.70 3.91 -13.19
C THR A 703 -15.31 4.39 -13.59
N VAL A 704 -14.86 3.98 -14.77
CA VAL A 704 -13.62 4.50 -15.39
C VAL A 704 -13.86 5.93 -15.88
N ARG A 705 -12.90 6.82 -15.62
CA ARG A 705 -12.85 8.22 -16.08
C ARG A 705 -11.48 8.49 -16.68
N MET A 706 -11.45 9.18 -17.81
CA MET A 706 -10.20 9.67 -18.42
C MET A 706 -9.91 11.09 -17.92
N VAL A 707 -8.70 11.34 -17.43
CA VAL A 707 -8.24 12.67 -17.02
C VAL A 707 -6.87 12.92 -17.65
N THR A 708 -6.76 13.87 -18.57
CA THR A 708 -5.57 14.02 -19.42
C THR A 708 -5.33 15.46 -19.87
N GLY A 709 -4.06 15.80 -20.14
CA GLY A 709 -3.64 17.08 -20.71
C GLY A 709 -4.03 17.28 -22.19
N ASP A 710 -4.47 16.24 -22.89
CA ASP A 710 -4.84 16.29 -24.31
C ASP A 710 -6.07 17.18 -24.60
N ASN A 711 -6.24 17.54 -25.87
CA ASN A 711 -7.41 18.27 -26.38
C ASN A 711 -8.70 17.45 -26.19
N ILE A 712 -9.81 18.11 -25.82
CA ILE A 712 -11.12 17.48 -25.60
C ILE A 712 -11.66 16.67 -26.79
N ASN A 713 -11.25 16.97 -28.03
CA ASN A 713 -11.64 16.17 -29.19
C ASN A 713 -10.88 14.84 -29.24
N THR A 714 -9.55 14.86 -29.10
CA THR A 714 -8.71 13.66 -28.99
C THR A 714 -9.12 12.80 -27.79
N ALA A 715 -9.28 13.40 -26.60
CA ALA A 715 -9.68 12.68 -25.40
C ALA A 715 -11.06 12.00 -25.56
N ARG A 716 -12.02 12.66 -26.21
CA ARG A 716 -13.35 12.10 -26.53
C ARG A 716 -13.29 10.98 -27.56
N ALA A 717 -12.48 11.12 -28.61
CA ALA A 717 -12.30 10.09 -29.63
C ALA A 717 -11.66 8.81 -29.04
N ILE A 718 -10.62 8.95 -28.22
CA ILE A 718 -10.03 7.83 -27.49
C ILE A 718 -11.02 7.24 -26.48
N ALA A 719 -11.77 8.07 -25.73
CA ALA A 719 -12.74 7.58 -24.75
C ALA A 719 -13.92 6.82 -25.39
N LEU A 720 -14.31 7.15 -26.63
CA LEU A 720 -15.23 6.35 -27.45
C LEU A 720 -14.58 5.01 -27.88
N LYS A 721 -13.36 5.03 -28.44
CA LYS A 721 -12.62 3.80 -28.83
C LYS A 721 -12.39 2.84 -27.65
N CYS A 722 -12.18 3.38 -26.45
CA CYS A 722 -12.01 2.63 -25.21
C CYS A 722 -13.31 2.13 -24.56
N GLY A 723 -14.49 2.57 -25.02
CA GLY A 723 -15.78 2.26 -24.36
C GLY A 723 -15.98 2.97 -23.00
N ILE A 724 -15.27 4.07 -22.73
CA ILE A 724 -15.51 4.95 -21.57
C ILE A 724 -16.74 5.83 -21.80
N LEU A 725 -17.00 6.18 -23.07
CA LEU A 725 -18.21 6.87 -23.52
C LEU A 725 -19.07 5.92 -24.35
N ASN A 726 -20.26 5.58 -23.87
CA ASN A 726 -21.24 4.79 -24.61
C ASN A 726 -22.22 5.73 -25.32
N PRO A 727 -22.37 5.65 -26.66
CA PRO A 727 -23.34 6.47 -27.39
C PRO A 727 -24.78 6.24 -26.87
N GLY A 728 -25.41 7.30 -26.37
CA GLY A 728 -26.77 7.27 -25.79
C GLY A 728 -26.83 7.38 -24.26
N GLU A 729 -25.71 7.27 -23.55
CA GLU A 729 -25.67 7.55 -22.10
C GLU A 729 -25.53 9.07 -21.81
N GLU A 730 -26.04 9.52 -20.66
CA GLU A 730 -25.75 10.87 -20.15
C GLU A 730 -24.34 10.97 -19.57
N PHE A 731 -23.37 11.35 -20.40
CA PHE A 731 -22.00 11.64 -19.99
C PHE A 731 -21.64 13.12 -20.16
N LEU A 732 -20.66 13.58 -19.37
CA LEU A 732 -20.10 14.92 -19.45
C LEU A 732 -18.60 14.85 -19.79
N CYS A 733 -18.19 15.69 -20.74
CA CYS A 733 -16.79 15.97 -21.08
C CYS A 733 -16.51 17.45 -20.80
N LEU A 734 -15.41 17.78 -20.12
CA LEU A 734 -15.00 19.17 -19.82
C LEU A 734 -13.52 19.40 -20.18
N GLU A 735 -13.14 20.66 -20.40
CA GLU A 735 -11.75 21.09 -20.31
C GLU A 735 -11.43 21.60 -18.88
N GLY A 736 -10.18 21.50 -18.42
CA GLY A 736 -9.75 21.91 -17.07
C GLY A 736 -10.13 23.34 -16.69
N LYS A 737 -10.10 24.28 -17.66
CA LYS A 737 -10.57 25.66 -17.48
C LYS A 737 -12.07 25.75 -17.16
N ASP A 738 -12.89 24.93 -17.81
CA ASP A 738 -14.33 24.87 -17.58
C ASP A 738 -14.69 24.10 -16.30
N PHE A 739 -13.89 23.10 -15.92
CA PHE A 739 -14.00 22.44 -14.63
C PHE A 739 -13.74 23.45 -13.49
N ASN A 740 -12.60 24.15 -13.50
CA ASN A 740 -12.29 25.23 -12.54
C ASN A 740 -13.41 26.27 -12.45
N ARG A 741 -13.88 26.77 -13.59
CA ARG A 741 -14.94 27.79 -13.65
C ARG A 741 -16.26 27.34 -13.03
N ARG A 742 -16.57 26.04 -13.05
CA ARG A 742 -17.82 25.49 -12.51
C ARG A 742 -17.72 25.10 -11.04
N ILE A 743 -16.55 24.64 -10.57
CA ILE A 743 -16.36 24.22 -9.17
C ILE A 743 -16.04 25.38 -8.23
N ARG A 744 -15.57 26.52 -8.76
CA ARG A 744 -15.22 27.69 -7.96
C ARG A 744 -16.40 28.63 -7.74
N ASN A 745 -16.33 29.38 -6.66
CA ASN A 745 -17.27 30.44 -6.31
C ASN A 745 -16.80 31.83 -6.74
N GLU A 746 -17.56 32.88 -6.41
CA GLU A 746 -17.26 34.27 -6.79
C GLU A 746 -15.98 34.82 -6.15
N LYS A 747 -15.48 34.19 -5.08
CA LYS A 747 -14.18 34.49 -4.45
C LYS A 747 -13.03 33.64 -5.01
N GLY A 748 -13.31 32.70 -5.91
CA GLY A 748 -12.33 31.78 -6.49
C GLY A 748 -12.03 30.52 -5.66
N GLU A 749 -12.70 30.36 -4.51
CA GLU A 749 -12.61 29.19 -3.61
C GLU A 749 -13.35 27.99 -4.22
N ILE A 750 -12.97 26.76 -3.86
CA ILE A 750 -13.56 25.52 -4.41
C ILE A 750 -14.73 25.07 -3.52
N GLU A 751 -15.93 24.94 -4.09
CA GLU A 751 -17.13 24.48 -3.38
C GLU A 751 -17.46 23.03 -3.73
N GLN A 752 -17.44 22.14 -2.72
CA GLN A 752 -17.71 20.70 -2.88
C GLN A 752 -19.09 20.43 -3.51
N GLU A 753 -20.11 21.17 -3.08
CA GLU A 753 -21.48 21.07 -3.62
C GLU A 753 -21.57 21.39 -5.13
N ARG A 754 -20.58 22.10 -5.71
CA ARG A 754 -20.46 22.29 -7.15
C ARG A 754 -19.74 21.13 -7.85
N ILE A 755 -18.73 20.53 -7.22
CA ILE A 755 -18.08 19.30 -7.70
C ILE A 755 -19.11 18.16 -7.77
N ASP A 756 -19.93 18.03 -6.74
CA ASP A 756 -20.99 17.04 -6.58
C ASP A 756 -22.03 17.05 -7.71
N LYS A 757 -22.34 18.24 -8.25
CA LYS A 757 -23.23 18.41 -9.41
C LYS A 757 -22.59 17.98 -10.74
N ILE A 758 -21.29 17.66 -10.76
CA ILE A 758 -20.47 17.47 -11.99
C ILE A 758 -19.86 16.06 -12.05
N TRP A 759 -19.15 15.63 -11.01
CA TRP A 759 -18.34 14.40 -11.03
C TRP A 759 -19.12 13.10 -11.30
N PRO A 760 -20.41 12.93 -10.95
CA PRO A 760 -21.15 11.70 -11.24
C PRO A 760 -21.34 11.48 -12.74
N LYS A 761 -21.53 12.56 -13.53
CA LYS A 761 -21.68 12.51 -15.00
C LYS A 761 -20.36 12.70 -15.74
N LEU A 762 -19.34 13.31 -15.11
CA LEU A 762 -18.01 13.50 -15.70
C LEU A 762 -17.36 12.14 -16.06
N ARG A 763 -16.96 11.99 -17.32
CA ARG A 763 -16.25 10.81 -17.86
C ARG A 763 -14.92 11.17 -18.51
N VAL A 764 -14.80 12.38 -19.06
CA VAL A 764 -13.56 12.90 -19.66
C VAL A 764 -13.28 14.30 -19.11
N LEU A 765 -12.12 14.49 -18.50
CA LEU A 765 -11.57 15.80 -18.16
C LEU A 765 -10.29 16.01 -18.98
N ALA A 766 -10.39 16.86 -19.99
CA ALA A 766 -9.35 17.16 -20.97
C ALA A 766 -8.61 18.46 -20.62
N ARG A 767 -7.42 18.70 -21.18
CA ARG A 767 -6.51 19.80 -20.80
C ARG A 767 -6.36 19.95 -19.29
N SER A 768 -6.34 18.84 -18.54
CA SER A 768 -6.23 18.86 -17.08
C SER A 768 -4.81 19.23 -16.65
N SER A 769 -4.69 20.19 -15.74
CA SER A 769 -3.46 20.43 -14.98
C SER A 769 -3.29 19.40 -13.84
N PRO A 770 -2.09 19.28 -13.23
CA PRO A 770 -1.86 18.44 -12.04
C PRO A 770 -2.83 18.73 -10.89
N THR A 771 -3.12 20.03 -10.66
CA THR A 771 -4.05 20.49 -9.64
C THR A 771 -5.50 20.17 -9.98
N ASP A 772 -5.88 20.08 -11.26
CA ASP A 772 -7.20 19.59 -11.66
C ASP A 772 -7.37 18.09 -11.37
N LYS A 773 -6.33 17.29 -11.63
CA LYS A 773 -6.31 15.86 -11.29
C LYS A 773 -6.50 15.67 -9.79
N HIS A 774 -5.68 16.33 -8.97
CA HIS A 774 -5.80 16.28 -7.50
C HIS A 774 -7.17 16.75 -7.01
N THR A 775 -7.67 17.88 -7.53
CA THR A 775 -8.97 18.46 -7.13
C THR A 775 -10.13 17.53 -7.45
N LEU A 776 -10.13 16.89 -8.62
CA LEU A 776 -11.15 15.90 -8.99
C LEU A 776 -11.07 14.65 -8.11
N VAL A 777 -9.87 14.12 -7.84
CA VAL A 777 -9.68 12.93 -6.99
C VAL A 777 -10.15 13.21 -5.56
N LYS A 778 -9.69 14.32 -4.96
CA LYS A 778 -10.15 14.77 -3.64
C LYS A 778 -11.68 14.95 -3.63
N GLY A 779 -12.24 15.67 -4.60
CA GLY A 779 -13.67 15.96 -4.65
C GLY A 779 -14.58 14.77 -4.92
N ILE A 780 -14.07 13.63 -5.41
CA ILE A 780 -14.81 12.36 -5.48
C ILE A 780 -14.71 11.59 -4.15
N ILE A 781 -13.55 11.65 -3.48
CA ILE A 781 -13.32 11.02 -2.16
C ILE A 781 -14.15 11.70 -1.08
N ASP A 782 -14.20 13.03 -1.08
CA ASP A 782 -14.87 13.87 -0.09
C ASP A 782 -16.37 14.09 -0.42
N SER A 783 -16.93 13.39 -1.44
CA SER A 783 -18.31 13.57 -1.91
C SER A 783 -19.35 12.81 -1.09
N THR A 784 -20.47 13.48 -0.80
CA THR A 784 -21.65 12.92 -0.10
C THR A 784 -22.85 12.61 -1.03
N VAL A 785 -22.70 12.74 -2.36
CA VAL A 785 -23.78 12.49 -3.36
C VAL A 785 -24.37 11.07 -3.28
N PHE A 786 -23.60 10.12 -2.76
CA PHE A 786 -24.04 8.77 -2.48
C PHE A 786 -23.76 8.47 -0.99
N ASP A 787 -24.66 7.72 -0.33
CA ASP A 787 -24.55 7.28 1.08
C ASP A 787 -23.26 6.49 1.44
N GLN A 788 -22.38 6.25 0.47
CA GLN A 788 -21.15 5.50 0.59
C GLN A 788 -20.01 6.31 -0.01
N ARG A 789 -19.05 6.71 0.84
CA ARG A 789 -17.76 7.29 0.42
C ARG A 789 -17.17 6.44 -0.71
N GLN A 790 -16.81 7.10 -1.80
CA GLN A 790 -16.20 6.43 -2.94
C GLN A 790 -14.83 5.87 -2.59
N VAL A 791 -14.35 4.90 -3.38
CA VAL A 791 -12.98 4.39 -3.30
C VAL A 791 -12.35 4.66 -4.66
N VAL A 792 -11.40 5.60 -4.70
CA VAL A 792 -10.86 6.16 -5.95
C VAL A 792 -9.46 5.64 -6.18
N ALA A 793 -9.30 4.86 -7.26
CA ALA A 793 -8.00 4.52 -7.80
C ALA A 793 -7.57 5.55 -8.86
N VAL A 794 -6.28 5.85 -8.96
CA VAL A 794 -5.70 6.79 -9.93
C VAL A 794 -4.57 6.10 -10.70
N THR A 795 -4.45 6.34 -12.01
CA THR A 795 -3.26 5.94 -12.79
C THR A 795 -2.45 7.16 -13.23
N GLY A 796 -1.13 7.01 -13.29
CA GLY A 796 -0.23 8.05 -13.77
C GLY A 796 1.11 7.52 -14.28
N ASP A 797 1.81 8.35 -15.03
CA ASP A 797 3.18 8.09 -15.52
C ASP A 797 4.12 9.29 -15.33
N GLY A 798 3.62 10.53 -15.34
CA GLY A 798 4.43 11.74 -15.13
C GLY A 798 4.53 12.21 -13.68
N THR A 799 5.53 13.06 -13.37
CA THR A 799 5.65 13.71 -12.05
C THR A 799 4.39 14.51 -11.69
N ASN A 800 3.77 15.10 -12.72
CA ASN A 800 2.46 15.74 -12.74
C ASN A 800 1.32 14.92 -12.09
N ASP A 801 1.44 13.60 -12.02
CA ASP A 801 0.43 12.72 -11.43
C ASP A 801 0.66 12.46 -9.94
N GLY A 802 1.86 12.73 -9.42
CA GLY A 802 2.25 12.45 -8.03
C GLY A 802 1.26 12.97 -6.97
N PRO A 803 0.84 14.25 -7.01
CA PRO A 803 -0.15 14.79 -6.07
C PRO A 803 -1.54 14.16 -6.17
N ALA A 804 -1.90 13.57 -7.32
CA ALA A 804 -3.18 12.88 -7.51
C ALA A 804 -3.09 11.39 -7.11
N LEU A 805 -1.97 10.72 -7.45
CA LEU A 805 -1.64 9.37 -7.00
C LEU A 805 -1.60 9.30 -5.48
N LYS A 806 -0.90 10.23 -4.81
CA LYS A 806 -0.73 10.22 -3.35
C LYS A 806 -1.97 10.64 -2.56
N LYS A 807 -3.00 11.19 -3.24
CA LYS A 807 -4.31 11.52 -2.65
C LYS A 807 -5.41 10.49 -2.98
N ALA A 808 -5.11 9.52 -3.84
CA ALA A 808 -6.01 8.41 -4.14
C ALA A 808 -6.21 7.49 -2.92
N ASP A 809 -7.22 6.61 -2.98
CA ASP A 809 -7.26 5.43 -2.09
C ASP A 809 -6.32 4.32 -2.58
N VAL A 810 -5.97 4.31 -3.87
CA VAL A 810 -4.92 3.46 -4.49
C VAL A 810 -4.30 4.20 -5.68
N GLY A 811 -3.00 4.52 -5.62
CA GLY A 811 -2.22 5.03 -6.74
C GLY A 811 -1.59 3.90 -7.57
N PHE A 812 -1.72 3.96 -8.89
CA PHE A 812 -1.05 3.08 -9.86
C PHE A 812 -0.03 3.83 -10.71
N ALA A 813 1.22 3.39 -10.70
CA ALA A 813 2.25 3.88 -11.62
C ALA A 813 2.55 2.89 -12.75
N MET A 814 2.93 3.42 -13.91
CA MET A 814 3.51 2.64 -14.99
C MET A 814 4.95 2.22 -14.63
N GLY A 815 5.31 0.95 -14.81
CA GLY A 815 6.65 0.44 -14.49
C GLY A 815 7.69 0.79 -15.57
N ILE A 816 7.30 0.73 -16.85
CA ILE A 816 8.20 0.92 -18.00
C ILE A 816 8.23 2.39 -18.42
N ALA A 817 7.07 3.00 -18.68
CA ALA A 817 6.96 4.39 -19.11
C ALA A 817 6.97 5.41 -17.95
N GLY A 818 6.69 4.97 -16.72
CA GLY A 818 6.51 5.87 -15.57
C GLY A 818 7.80 6.44 -15.01
N THR A 819 7.74 7.72 -14.66
CA THR A 819 8.75 8.44 -13.87
C THR A 819 8.88 7.85 -12.47
N ASP A 820 10.05 8.02 -11.86
CA ASP A 820 10.29 7.46 -10.52
C ASP A 820 9.52 8.23 -9.44
N VAL A 821 9.23 9.51 -9.66
CA VAL A 821 8.27 10.31 -8.87
C VAL A 821 6.88 9.66 -8.86
N ALA A 822 6.36 9.25 -10.02
CA ALA A 822 5.05 8.59 -10.11
C ALA A 822 5.08 7.22 -9.40
N LYS A 823 6.13 6.43 -9.61
CA LYS A 823 6.34 5.14 -8.93
C LYS A 823 6.41 5.29 -7.42
N GLU A 824 7.10 6.31 -6.90
CA GLU A 824 7.22 6.57 -5.47
C GLU A 824 5.94 7.13 -4.83
N ALA A 825 5.17 7.93 -5.57
CA ALA A 825 3.84 8.39 -5.15
C ALA A 825 2.77 7.28 -5.18
N SER A 826 3.01 6.16 -5.88
CA SER A 826 2.04 5.07 -6.10
C SER A 826 2.12 3.93 -5.08
N ASP A 827 1.02 3.21 -4.93
CA ASP A 827 0.91 2.02 -4.06
C ASP A 827 1.15 0.71 -4.81
N ILE A 828 0.88 0.69 -6.12
CA ILE A 828 1.06 -0.47 -7.00
C ILE A 828 1.73 -0.01 -8.31
N ILE A 829 2.83 -0.67 -8.69
CA ILE A 829 3.48 -0.47 -9.98
C ILE A 829 3.02 -1.57 -10.96
N LEU A 830 2.66 -1.19 -12.17
CA LEU A 830 2.31 -2.10 -13.27
C LEU A 830 3.57 -2.40 -14.09
N THR A 831 4.17 -3.58 -13.92
CA THR A 831 5.45 -3.94 -14.56
C THR A 831 5.34 -4.20 -16.07
N ASP A 832 4.13 -4.08 -16.63
CA ASP A 832 3.81 -4.24 -18.06
C ASP A 832 3.04 -3.04 -18.66
N ASP A 833 2.86 -1.97 -17.89
CA ASP A 833 2.06 -0.77 -18.23
C ASP A 833 0.63 -1.09 -18.71
N ASN A 834 0.04 -2.22 -18.30
CA ASN A 834 -1.18 -2.73 -18.90
C ASN A 834 -2.43 -2.47 -18.03
N PHE A 835 -3.47 -1.84 -18.59
CA PHE A 835 -4.74 -1.63 -17.88
C PHE A 835 -5.42 -2.95 -17.46
N THR A 836 -5.18 -4.08 -18.14
CA THR A 836 -5.67 -5.39 -17.69
C THR A 836 -5.08 -5.81 -16.34
N SER A 837 -3.86 -5.39 -16.02
CA SER A 837 -3.21 -5.63 -14.72
C SER A 837 -4.01 -4.96 -13.59
N ILE A 838 -4.61 -3.80 -13.81
CA ILE A 838 -5.53 -3.13 -12.86
C ILE A 838 -6.80 -3.98 -12.62
N VAL A 839 -7.35 -4.59 -13.67
CA VAL A 839 -8.52 -5.50 -13.54
C VAL A 839 -8.15 -6.74 -12.70
N LYS A 840 -6.92 -7.26 -12.85
CA LYS A 840 -6.40 -8.32 -11.98
C LYS A 840 -6.24 -7.86 -10.53
N ALA A 841 -5.75 -6.63 -10.29
CA ALA A 841 -5.64 -6.07 -8.94
C ALA A 841 -7.00 -5.97 -8.22
N VAL A 842 -8.05 -5.51 -8.92
CA VAL A 842 -9.44 -5.56 -8.41
C VAL A 842 -9.86 -6.99 -8.06
N MET A 843 -9.56 -7.95 -8.94
CA MET A 843 -9.93 -9.36 -8.73
C MET A 843 -9.21 -9.97 -7.51
N TRP A 844 -7.90 -9.68 -7.35
CA TRP A 844 -7.11 -10.11 -6.19
C TRP A 844 -7.58 -9.45 -4.89
N GLY A 845 -7.84 -8.14 -4.87
CA GLY A 845 -8.36 -7.45 -3.67
C GLY A 845 -9.73 -7.96 -3.23
N ARG A 846 -10.63 -8.24 -4.18
CA ARG A 846 -11.92 -8.90 -3.89
C ARG A 846 -11.76 -10.32 -3.35
N ASN A 847 -10.71 -11.02 -3.76
CA ASN A 847 -10.39 -12.36 -3.27
C ASN A 847 -9.77 -12.38 -1.87
N VAL A 848 -8.95 -11.37 -1.51
CA VAL A 848 -8.42 -11.21 -0.14
C VAL A 848 -9.58 -11.08 0.86
N TYR A 849 -10.51 -10.16 0.62
CA TYR A 849 -11.69 -9.98 1.48
C TYR A 849 -12.51 -11.27 1.62
N ASP A 850 -12.85 -11.90 0.48
CA ASP A 850 -13.66 -13.12 0.51
C ASP A 850 -12.93 -14.29 1.18
N SER A 851 -11.62 -14.43 1.03
CA SER A 851 -10.87 -15.53 1.63
C SER A 851 -10.71 -15.36 3.14
N ILE A 852 -10.61 -14.12 3.62
CA ILE A 852 -10.72 -13.80 5.05
C ILE A 852 -12.15 -14.09 5.56
N SER A 853 -13.20 -13.81 4.78
CA SER A 853 -14.58 -14.22 5.13
C SER A 853 -14.80 -15.74 5.13
N LYS A 854 -14.16 -16.52 4.24
CA LYS A 854 -14.19 -18.01 4.27
C LYS A 854 -13.62 -18.54 5.58
N PHE A 855 -12.40 -18.11 5.92
CA PHE A 855 -11.73 -18.46 7.17
C PHE A 855 -12.57 -18.08 8.40
N LEU A 856 -13.09 -16.85 8.43
CA LEU A 856 -13.88 -16.36 9.56
C LEU A 856 -15.25 -17.07 9.68
N GLN A 857 -15.82 -17.59 8.59
CA GLN A 857 -17.02 -18.45 8.65
C GLN A 857 -16.69 -19.79 9.32
N PHE A 858 -15.55 -20.38 8.97
CA PHE A 858 -15.07 -21.62 9.59
C PHE A 858 -14.78 -21.42 11.08
N GLN A 859 -13.85 -20.49 11.39
CA GLN A 859 -13.36 -20.24 12.74
C GLN A 859 -14.51 -19.91 13.72
N LEU A 860 -15.42 -19.00 13.37
CA LEU A 860 -16.57 -18.70 14.24
C LEU A 860 -17.53 -19.89 14.41
N THR A 861 -17.64 -20.80 13.45
CA THR A 861 -18.43 -22.02 13.64
C THR A 861 -17.78 -22.92 14.69
N VAL A 862 -16.46 -23.12 14.61
CA VAL A 862 -15.73 -23.96 15.59
C VAL A 862 -15.74 -23.32 16.99
N ASN A 863 -15.43 -22.02 17.13
CA ASN A 863 -15.50 -21.30 18.42
C ASN A 863 -16.88 -21.45 19.07
N VAL A 864 -17.97 -21.21 18.32
CA VAL A 864 -19.34 -21.27 18.87
C VAL A 864 -19.69 -22.67 19.36
N VAL A 865 -19.36 -23.72 18.60
CA VAL A 865 -19.66 -25.10 19.01
C VAL A 865 -18.77 -25.52 20.18
N ALA A 866 -17.46 -25.29 20.11
CA ALA A 866 -16.53 -25.71 21.15
C ALA A 866 -16.82 -25.06 22.51
N VAL A 867 -17.11 -23.75 22.53
CA VAL A 867 -17.48 -23.03 23.76
C VAL A 867 -18.81 -23.54 24.33
N ILE A 868 -19.83 -23.78 23.50
CA ILE A 868 -21.12 -24.31 23.97
C ILE A 868 -20.98 -25.76 24.46
N VAL A 869 -20.23 -26.61 23.76
CA VAL A 869 -19.97 -28.00 24.16
C VAL A 869 -19.23 -28.07 25.50
N ALA A 870 -18.15 -27.29 25.66
CA ALA A 870 -17.39 -27.25 26.90
C ALA A 870 -18.21 -26.67 28.07
N PHE A 871 -18.96 -25.58 27.84
CA PHE A 871 -19.85 -24.99 28.85
C PHE A 871 -20.97 -25.95 29.28
N THR A 872 -21.71 -26.51 28.33
CA THR A 872 -22.84 -27.41 28.63
C THR A 872 -22.37 -28.75 29.21
N GLY A 873 -21.22 -29.26 28.76
CA GLY A 873 -20.56 -30.41 29.38
C GLY A 873 -20.19 -30.13 30.84
N ALA A 874 -19.42 -29.08 31.09
CA ALA A 874 -19.02 -28.67 32.45
C ALA A 874 -20.22 -28.48 33.40
N CYS A 875 -21.33 -27.89 32.91
CA CYS A 875 -22.55 -27.69 33.69
C CYS A 875 -23.32 -28.98 34.04
N ILE A 876 -23.12 -30.09 33.30
CA ILE A 876 -23.94 -31.32 33.42
C ILE A 876 -23.11 -32.51 33.92
N THR A 877 -21.86 -32.66 33.49
CA THR A 877 -20.97 -33.80 33.79
C THR A 877 -19.76 -33.42 34.67
N GLN A 878 -19.74 -32.22 35.26
CA GLN A 878 -18.67 -31.67 36.13
C GLN A 878 -17.27 -31.62 35.50
N ASP A 879 -17.16 -31.87 34.19
CA ASP A 879 -15.93 -31.98 33.42
C ASP A 879 -16.22 -31.62 31.96
N SER A 880 -15.21 -31.23 31.20
CA SER A 880 -15.34 -31.02 29.75
C SER A 880 -15.23 -32.36 29.01
N PRO A 881 -16.09 -32.64 28.02
CA PRO A 881 -15.98 -33.83 27.17
C PRO A 881 -14.78 -33.76 26.20
N LEU A 882 -14.17 -32.57 26.05
CA LEU A 882 -12.92 -32.36 25.31
C LEU A 882 -11.84 -31.91 26.30
N LYS A 883 -10.73 -32.65 26.37
CA LYS A 883 -9.61 -32.40 27.30
C LYS A 883 -8.69 -31.27 26.81
N ALA A 884 -7.88 -30.71 27.71
CA ALA A 884 -7.04 -29.54 27.40
C ALA A 884 -6.12 -29.77 26.18
N VAL A 885 -5.46 -30.92 26.10
CA VAL A 885 -4.58 -31.30 24.98
C VAL A 885 -5.37 -31.44 23.66
N GLN A 886 -6.56 -32.05 23.72
CA GLN A 886 -7.46 -32.19 22.56
C GLN A 886 -7.96 -30.82 22.06
N MET A 887 -8.24 -29.90 22.99
CA MET A 887 -8.67 -28.52 22.68
C MET A 887 -7.53 -27.68 22.09
N LEU A 888 -6.27 -27.88 22.51
CA LEU A 888 -5.10 -27.27 21.87
C LEU A 888 -4.87 -27.79 20.45
N TRP A 889 -5.06 -29.09 20.22
CA TRP A 889 -5.02 -29.70 18.88
C TRP A 889 -6.13 -29.14 17.98
N VAL A 890 -7.36 -29.05 18.48
CA VAL A 890 -8.48 -28.38 17.80
C VAL A 890 -8.13 -26.94 17.44
N ASN A 891 -7.55 -26.16 18.37
CA ASN A 891 -7.11 -24.78 18.13
C ASN A 891 -6.08 -24.70 16.98
N LEU A 892 -5.07 -25.58 16.99
CA LEU A 892 -4.04 -25.63 15.96
C LEU A 892 -4.63 -25.89 14.56
N ILE A 893 -5.60 -26.81 14.45
CA ILE A 893 -6.35 -27.07 13.21
C ILE A 893 -7.13 -25.82 12.78
N MET A 894 -8.01 -25.34 13.66
CA MET A 894 -9.02 -24.35 13.29
C MET A 894 -8.45 -22.97 13.00
N ASP A 895 -7.39 -22.57 13.71
CA ASP A 895 -6.86 -21.22 13.64
C ASP A 895 -5.64 -21.14 12.70
N THR A 896 -4.56 -21.88 12.99
CA THR A 896 -3.30 -21.73 12.23
C THR A 896 -3.29 -22.53 10.92
N LEU A 897 -3.75 -23.78 10.92
CA LEU A 897 -3.74 -24.60 9.70
C LEU A 897 -4.85 -24.20 8.72
N ALA A 898 -6.08 -23.99 9.20
CA ALA A 898 -7.19 -23.60 8.34
C ALA A 898 -7.14 -22.13 7.89
N SER A 899 -6.50 -21.21 8.64
CA SER A 899 -6.20 -19.88 8.07
C SER A 899 -5.27 -20.00 6.87
N LEU A 900 -4.18 -20.78 6.97
CA LEU A 900 -3.28 -21.02 5.84
C LEU A 900 -3.98 -21.71 4.65
N ALA A 901 -4.90 -22.65 4.92
CA ALA A 901 -5.64 -23.36 3.89
C ALA A 901 -6.70 -22.48 3.18
N LEU A 902 -7.54 -21.75 3.93
CA LEU A 902 -8.65 -20.97 3.39
C LEU A 902 -8.24 -19.58 2.88
N ALA A 903 -7.16 -18.99 3.42
CA ALA A 903 -6.66 -17.68 3.00
C ALA A 903 -5.87 -17.69 1.67
N THR A 904 -5.53 -18.87 1.14
CA THR A 904 -4.65 -19.07 -0.04
C THR A 904 -5.38 -19.50 -1.33
N GLU A 905 -6.72 -19.46 -1.32
CA GLU A 905 -7.55 -19.71 -2.50
C GLU A 905 -7.23 -18.72 -3.66
N PRO A 906 -7.18 -19.18 -4.92
CA PRO A 906 -6.99 -18.30 -6.08
C PRO A 906 -8.29 -17.53 -6.44
N PRO A 907 -8.18 -16.33 -7.06
CA PRO A 907 -9.33 -15.56 -7.52
C PRO A 907 -10.04 -16.21 -8.72
N THR A 908 -11.28 -15.80 -8.96
CA THR A 908 -12.09 -16.22 -10.13
C THR A 908 -12.77 -15.02 -10.79
N GLU A 909 -13.08 -15.09 -12.10
CA GLU A 909 -13.78 -13.99 -12.80
C GLU A 909 -15.19 -13.71 -12.25
N ALA A 910 -15.81 -14.65 -11.53
CA ALA A 910 -17.08 -14.44 -10.84
C ALA A 910 -17.04 -13.27 -9.83
N LEU A 911 -15.85 -12.97 -9.27
CA LEU A 911 -15.62 -11.81 -8.40
C LEU A 911 -15.86 -10.46 -9.10
N LEU A 912 -15.81 -10.42 -10.45
CA LEU A 912 -16.08 -9.24 -11.28
C LEU A 912 -17.55 -9.13 -11.74
N LEU A 913 -18.42 -10.10 -11.41
CA LEU A 913 -19.85 -10.05 -11.75
C LEU A 913 -20.71 -9.31 -10.70
N ARG A 914 -20.11 -8.91 -9.58
CA ARG A 914 -20.77 -8.18 -8.49
C ARG A 914 -20.22 -6.75 -8.36
N LYS A 915 -21.00 -5.87 -7.72
CA LYS A 915 -20.56 -4.54 -7.28
C LYS A 915 -19.50 -4.64 -6.16
N PRO A 916 -18.64 -3.61 -5.96
CA PRO A 916 -17.71 -3.57 -4.83
C PRO A 916 -18.43 -3.59 -3.47
N TYR A 917 -17.70 -3.93 -2.40
CA TYR A 917 -18.22 -3.81 -1.04
C TYR A 917 -17.99 -2.37 -0.53
N GLY A 918 -19.03 -1.72 0.00
CA GLY A 918 -18.88 -0.40 0.64
C GLY A 918 -18.11 -0.50 1.96
N ARG A 919 -17.28 0.52 2.27
CA ARG A 919 -16.42 0.57 3.47
C ARG A 919 -17.18 0.25 4.76
N ASN A 920 -18.44 0.66 4.89
CA ASN A 920 -19.23 0.52 6.12
C ASN A 920 -20.04 -0.80 6.21
N LYS A 921 -19.88 -1.73 5.24
CA LYS A 921 -20.56 -3.03 5.27
C LYS A 921 -20.02 -3.91 6.41
N PRO A 922 -20.88 -4.59 7.20
CA PRO A 922 -20.42 -5.51 8.25
C PRO A 922 -19.69 -6.71 7.64
N LEU A 923 -18.68 -7.20 8.38
CA LEU A 923 -17.85 -8.32 7.95
C LEU A 923 -18.63 -9.65 7.95
N ILE A 924 -19.52 -9.84 8.93
CA ILE A 924 -20.38 -11.03 9.03
C ILE A 924 -21.71 -10.75 8.32
N SER A 925 -21.86 -11.31 7.12
CA SER A 925 -23.08 -11.16 6.31
C SER A 925 -24.24 -12.05 6.80
N ARG A 926 -25.48 -11.77 6.38
CA ARG A 926 -26.64 -12.63 6.72
C ARG A 926 -26.53 -14.06 6.18
N THR A 927 -25.87 -14.28 5.05
CA THR A 927 -25.63 -15.65 4.52
C THR A 927 -24.58 -16.37 5.36
N MET A 928 -23.52 -15.66 5.74
CA MET A 928 -22.46 -16.18 6.61
C MET A 928 -22.99 -16.53 8.01
N MET A 929 -23.80 -15.65 8.63
CA MET A 929 -24.46 -15.92 9.91
C MET A 929 -25.43 -17.11 9.83
N LYS A 930 -26.19 -17.25 8.73
CA LYS A 930 -27.02 -18.43 8.48
C LYS A 930 -26.17 -19.71 8.44
N ASN A 931 -25.02 -19.68 7.76
CA ASN A 931 -24.14 -20.83 7.64
C ASN A 931 -23.53 -21.20 9.01
N ILE A 932 -22.96 -20.23 9.75
CA ILE A 932 -22.39 -20.41 11.09
C ILE A 932 -23.41 -21.06 12.03
N LEU A 933 -24.60 -20.47 12.18
CA LEU A 933 -25.63 -20.98 13.09
C LEU A 933 -26.23 -22.31 12.61
N GLY A 934 -26.35 -22.52 11.30
CA GLY A 934 -26.88 -23.76 10.72
C GLY A 934 -25.95 -24.96 10.90
N HIS A 935 -24.64 -24.76 10.74
CA HIS A 935 -23.63 -25.79 11.01
C HIS A 935 -23.42 -25.99 12.51
N ALA A 936 -23.40 -24.91 13.30
CA ALA A 936 -23.32 -25.02 14.74
C ALA A 936 -24.48 -25.82 15.35
N PHE A 937 -25.72 -25.58 14.87
CA PHE A 937 -26.88 -26.38 15.29
C PHE A 937 -26.71 -27.88 15.00
N TYR A 938 -26.25 -28.24 13.79
CA TYR A 938 -26.01 -29.65 13.43
C TYR A 938 -24.94 -30.29 14.31
N GLN A 939 -23.80 -29.64 14.45
CA GLN A 939 -22.69 -30.16 15.26
C GLN A 939 -23.07 -30.28 16.75
N LEU A 940 -23.82 -29.33 17.30
CA LEU A 940 -24.34 -29.42 18.68
C LEU A 940 -25.32 -30.58 18.87
N VAL A 941 -26.24 -30.80 17.92
CA VAL A 941 -27.17 -31.96 17.98
C VAL A 941 -26.40 -33.28 17.94
N VAL A 942 -25.41 -33.42 17.04
CA VAL A 942 -24.58 -34.63 16.94
C VAL A 942 -23.73 -34.82 18.20
N VAL A 943 -22.98 -33.80 18.64
CA VAL A 943 -22.12 -33.88 19.83
C VAL A 943 -22.93 -34.19 21.09
N PHE A 944 -24.08 -33.55 21.31
CA PHE A 944 -24.90 -33.85 22.51
C PHE A 944 -25.60 -35.20 22.44
N THR A 945 -25.97 -35.68 21.24
CA THR A 945 -26.52 -37.04 21.09
C THR A 945 -25.44 -38.09 21.38
N LEU A 946 -24.22 -37.91 20.88
CA LEU A 946 -23.10 -38.75 21.24
C LEU A 946 -22.79 -38.66 22.74
N LEU A 947 -22.69 -37.45 23.32
CA LEU A 947 -22.33 -37.26 24.72
C LEU A 947 -23.33 -37.85 25.72
N PHE A 948 -24.65 -37.81 25.43
CA PHE A 948 -25.69 -38.24 26.39
C PHE A 948 -26.35 -39.58 26.05
N ALA A 949 -26.16 -40.11 24.83
CA ALA A 949 -26.72 -41.39 24.41
C ALA A 949 -25.72 -42.33 23.72
N GLY A 950 -24.49 -41.89 23.41
CA GLY A 950 -23.47 -42.67 22.71
C GLY A 950 -23.16 -43.99 23.39
N GLU A 951 -23.02 -43.98 24.72
CA GLU A 951 -22.88 -45.17 25.58
C GLU A 951 -23.92 -46.28 25.23
N LYS A 952 -25.17 -45.92 24.90
CA LYS A 952 -26.27 -46.85 24.57
C LYS A 952 -26.46 -47.10 23.08
N ILE A 953 -25.81 -46.30 22.24
CA ILE A 953 -25.86 -46.42 20.76
C ILE A 953 -24.76 -47.37 20.28
N PHE A 954 -23.61 -47.37 20.95
CA PHE A 954 -22.44 -48.19 20.61
C PHE A 954 -22.20 -49.37 21.58
N ASP A 955 -23.01 -49.50 22.64
CA ASP A 955 -22.89 -50.53 23.69
C ASP A 955 -21.50 -50.51 24.39
N ILE A 956 -21.11 -49.31 24.85
CA ILE A 956 -19.81 -49.02 25.45
C ILE A 956 -19.94 -48.30 26.80
N ASP A 957 -18.91 -48.45 27.65
CA ASP A 957 -18.89 -47.84 28.98
C ASP A 957 -18.92 -46.31 28.96
N SER A 958 -19.66 -45.73 29.90
CA SER A 958 -19.87 -44.29 29.96
C SER A 958 -18.67 -43.56 30.56
N GLY A 959 -17.97 -42.77 29.75
CA GLY A 959 -16.94 -41.83 30.24
C GLY A 959 -17.45 -40.67 31.11
N ARG A 960 -18.75 -40.61 31.42
CA ARG A 960 -19.37 -39.50 32.16
C ARG A 960 -19.11 -39.62 33.66
N ASN A 961 -18.84 -38.47 34.30
CA ASN A 961 -18.54 -38.36 35.74
C ASN A 961 -17.33 -39.21 36.20
N ALA A 962 -16.41 -39.53 35.28
CA ALA A 962 -15.22 -40.32 35.56
C ALA A 962 -14.32 -39.66 36.65
N PRO A 963 -13.72 -40.45 37.56
CA PRO A 963 -12.92 -39.93 38.66
C PRO A 963 -11.64 -39.24 38.18
N LEU A 964 -11.00 -38.51 39.09
CA LEU A 964 -9.67 -37.94 38.88
C LEU A 964 -8.67 -39.08 38.63
N HIS A 965 -7.86 -38.96 37.56
CA HIS A 965 -6.93 -39.98 37.04
C HIS A 965 -7.54 -41.21 36.33
N ALA A 966 -8.85 -41.23 36.06
CA ALA A 966 -9.48 -42.30 35.27
C ALA A 966 -8.83 -42.52 33.89
N PRO A 967 -8.82 -43.77 33.36
CA PRO A 967 -8.26 -44.08 32.05
C PRO A 967 -9.01 -43.42 30.88
N PRO A 968 -8.38 -43.25 29.70
CA PRO A 968 -9.02 -42.68 28.51
C PRO A 968 -10.29 -43.45 28.10
N SER A 969 -11.42 -42.75 28.03
CA SER A 969 -12.71 -43.36 27.68
C SER A 969 -12.94 -43.39 26.16
N GLU A 970 -13.31 -44.56 25.66
CA GLU A 970 -13.73 -44.78 24.27
C GLU A 970 -14.92 -43.89 23.90
N HIS A 971 -15.90 -43.74 24.79
CA HIS A 971 -17.07 -42.87 24.61
C HIS A 971 -16.69 -41.41 24.31
N TYR A 972 -15.74 -40.85 25.07
CA TYR A 972 -15.24 -39.49 24.80
C TYR A 972 -14.31 -39.43 23.59
N THR A 973 -13.61 -40.52 23.26
CA THR A 973 -12.79 -40.60 22.04
C THR A 973 -13.67 -40.57 20.78
N ILE A 974 -14.85 -41.21 20.78
CA ILE A 974 -15.85 -41.09 19.69
C ILE A 974 -16.36 -39.64 19.57
N VAL A 975 -16.64 -38.97 20.70
CA VAL A 975 -17.10 -37.56 20.70
C VAL A 975 -16.02 -36.65 20.10
N PHE A 976 -14.77 -36.76 20.57
CA PHE A 976 -13.62 -36.00 20.05
C PHE A 976 -13.37 -36.27 18.56
N ASN A 977 -13.29 -37.54 18.16
CA ASN A 977 -13.00 -37.90 16.77
C ASN A 977 -14.11 -37.44 15.81
N THR A 978 -15.39 -37.64 16.18
CA THR A 978 -16.52 -37.16 15.38
C THR A 978 -16.55 -35.64 15.29
N PHE A 979 -16.20 -34.92 16.38
CA PHE A 979 -16.06 -33.46 16.35
C PHE A 979 -14.99 -33.00 15.36
N VAL A 980 -13.78 -33.57 15.39
CA VAL A 980 -12.70 -33.24 14.44
C VAL A 980 -13.09 -33.58 12.99
N MET A 981 -13.70 -34.75 12.74
CA MET A 981 -14.21 -35.12 11.42
C MET A 981 -15.27 -34.12 10.91
N MET A 982 -16.21 -33.70 11.76
CA MET A 982 -17.18 -32.67 11.39
C MET A 982 -16.53 -31.33 11.07
N GLN A 983 -15.40 -30.96 11.69
CA GLN A 983 -14.68 -29.74 11.30
C GLN A 983 -13.96 -29.88 9.95
N LEU A 984 -13.27 -30.99 9.69
CA LEU A 984 -12.61 -31.22 8.37
C LEU A 984 -13.60 -31.14 7.20
N PHE A 985 -14.81 -31.70 7.37
CA PHE A 985 -15.87 -31.56 6.36
C PHE A 985 -16.52 -30.17 6.34
N ASN A 986 -16.61 -29.48 7.48
CA ASN A 986 -17.07 -28.08 7.54
C ASN A 986 -16.10 -27.11 6.87
N GLU A 987 -14.79 -27.37 6.90
CA GLU A 987 -13.76 -26.57 6.21
C GLU A 987 -14.00 -26.54 4.69
N ILE A 988 -14.39 -27.67 4.11
CA ILE A 988 -14.77 -27.79 2.68
C ILE A 988 -16.03 -26.97 2.38
N ASN A 989 -17.04 -26.99 3.24
CA ASN A 989 -18.22 -26.11 3.10
C ASN A 989 -17.84 -24.62 3.21
N ALA A 990 -16.93 -24.27 4.12
CA ALA A 990 -16.54 -22.89 4.40
C ALA A 990 -15.81 -22.20 3.23
N ARG A 991 -15.31 -22.96 2.25
CA ARG A 991 -14.80 -22.41 0.97
C ARG A 991 -15.84 -21.55 0.22
N LYS A 992 -17.14 -21.73 0.46
CA LYS A 992 -18.25 -21.06 -0.23
C LYS A 992 -19.12 -20.23 0.74
N ILE A 993 -19.24 -18.92 0.47
CA ILE A 993 -19.93 -17.96 1.38
C ILE A 993 -21.12 -17.22 0.74
N HIS A 994 -21.23 -17.19 -0.59
CA HIS A 994 -22.28 -16.47 -1.33
C HIS A 994 -23.52 -17.34 -1.67
N GLY A 995 -23.59 -18.57 -1.15
CA GLY A 995 -24.70 -19.51 -1.40
C GLY A 995 -24.52 -20.43 -2.61
N GLU A 996 -23.30 -20.51 -3.15
CA GLU A 996 -22.91 -21.50 -4.15
C GLU A 996 -23.07 -22.93 -3.60
N ARG A 997 -23.59 -23.85 -4.41
CA ARG A 997 -23.78 -25.26 -4.00
C ARG A 997 -22.55 -26.14 -4.19
N ASN A 998 -21.74 -25.90 -5.23
CA ASN A 998 -20.63 -26.79 -5.57
C ASN A 998 -19.38 -26.50 -4.72
N VAL A 999 -19.30 -27.11 -3.53
CA VAL A 999 -18.18 -26.94 -2.58
C VAL A 999 -16.86 -27.55 -3.09
N PHE A 1000 -16.95 -28.55 -3.98
CA PHE A 1000 -15.80 -29.22 -4.59
C PHE A 1000 -15.23 -28.45 -5.80
N GLU A 1001 -15.89 -27.39 -6.26
CA GLU A 1001 -15.44 -26.62 -7.42
C GLU A 1001 -14.06 -26.00 -7.18
N GLY A 1002 -13.13 -26.25 -8.12
CA GLY A 1002 -11.77 -25.75 -8.06
C GLY A 1002 -10.95 -26.22 -6.86
N ILE A 1003 -11.36 -27.25 -6.11
CA ILE A 1003 -10.68 -27.69 -4.88
C ILE A 1003 -9.20 -28.04 -5.12
N PHE A 1004 -8.90 -28.73 -6.21
CA PHE A 1004 -7.54 -29.11 -6.61
C PHE A 1004 -6.68 -27.93 -7.11
N ASN A 1005 -7.24 -26.74 -7.31
CA ASN A 1005 -6.45 -25.54 -7.67
C ASN A 1005 -5.63 -25.02 -6.47
N ASN A 1006 -6.05 -25.35 -5.24
CA ASN A 1006 -5.31 -25.02 -4.03
C ASN A 1006 -4.66 -26.28 -3.43
N ALA A 1007 -3.42 -26.56 -3.87
CA ALA A 1007 -2.63 -27.67 -3.33
C ALA A 1007 -2.33 -27.54 -1.82
N ILE A 1008 -2.31 -26.32 -1.27
CA ILE A 1008 -2.14 -26.08 0.17
C ILE A 1008 -3.37 -26.61 0.91
N PHE A 1009 -4.58 -26.21 0.49
CA PHE A 1009 -5.83 -26.70 1.07
C PHE A 1009 -5.92 -28.23 1.05
N CYS A 1010 -5.66 -28.86 -0.10
CA CYS A 1010 -5.69 -30.32 -0.21
C CYS A 1010 -4.65 -30.99 0.71
N SER A 1011 -3.45 -30.43 0.83
CA SER A 1011 -2.39 -30.96 1.71
C SER A 1011 -2.70 -30.79 3.20
N ILE A 1012 -3.41 -29.72 3.60
CA ILE A 1012 -3.80 -29.49 5.00
C ILE A 1012 -4.94 -30.43 5.38
N VAL A 1013 -6.02 -30.51 4.60
CA VAL A 1013 -7.17 -31.37 4.93
C VAL A 1013 -6.77 -32.86 4.99
N LEU A 1014 -5.97 -33.34 4.03
CA LEU A 1014 -5.47 -34.72 4.04
C LEU A 1014 -4.41 -34.95 5.14
N GLY A 1015 -3.54 -33.97 5.40
CA GLY A 1015 -2.53 -34.04 6.45
C GLY A 1015 -3.17 -34.15 7.84
N THR A 1016 -4.12 -33.27 8.15
CA THR A 1016 -4.85 -33.28 9.43
C THR A 1016 -5.68 -34.56 9.60
N PHE A 1017 -6.29 -35.09 8.53
CA PHE A 1017 -6.99 -36.39 8.58
C PHE A 1017 -6.04 -37.54 8.96
N VAL A 1018 -4.85 -37.60 8.36
CA VAL A 1018 -3.83 -38.62 8.70
C VAL A 1018 -3.28 -38.43 10.12
N VAL A 1019 -3.02 -37.20 10.55
CA VAL A 1019 -2.54 -36.93 11.92
C VAL A 1019 -3.62 -37.26 12.96
N GLN A 1020 -4.91 -37.01 12.67
CA GLN A 1020 -6.01 -37.42 13.55
C GLN A 1020 -6.10 -38.95 13.69
N ILE A 1021 -5.87 -39.73 12.63
CA ILE A 1021 -5.76 -41.19 12.72
C ILE A 1021 -4.61 -41.61 13.65
N ILE A 1022 -3.46 -40.96 13.55
CA ILE A 1022 -2.30 -41.25 14.40
C ILE A 1022 -2.57 -40.88 15.87
N ILE A 1023 -3.19 -39.72 16.13
CA ILE A 1023 -3.54 -39.27 17.49
C ILE A 1023 -4.56 -40.21 18.14
N VAL A 1024 -5.57 -40.68 17.41
CA VAL A 1024 -6.57 -41.60 17.96
C VAL A 1024 -5.96 -42.99 18.21
N GLN A 1025 -5.26 -43.58 17.24
CA GLN A 1025 -4.79 -44.97 17.38
C GLN A 1025 -3.53 -45.11 18.25
N PHE A 1026 -2.70 -44.06 18.38
CA PHE A 1026 -1.42 -44.13 19.09
C PHE A 1026 -1.21 -43.04 20.16
N GLY A 1027 -2.15 -42.09 20.30
CA GLY A 1027 -2.01 -40.96 21.24
C GLY A 1027 -2.34 -41.28 22.70
N GLY A 1028 -3.08 -42.36 22.96
CA GLY A 1028 -3.23 -43.00 24.29
C GLY A 1028 -3.51 -42.05 25.47
N LYS A 1029 -2.88 -42.35 26.62
CA LYS A 1029 -2.95 -41.52 27.85
C LYS A 1029 -2.60 -40.03 27.57
N PRO A 1030 -1.50 -39.67 26.86
CA PRO A 1030 -1.14 -38.27 26.57
C PRO A 1030 -2.19 -37.42 25.85
N PHE A 1031 -2.93 -37.98 24.88
CA PHE A 1031 -4.02 -37.29 24.18
C PHE A 1031 -5.40 -37.58 24.76
N SER A 1032 -5.47 -38.30 25.89
CA SER A 1032 -6.73 -38.79 26.50
C SER A 1032 -7.64 -39.51 25.51
N CYS A 1033 -7.05 -40.31 24.62
CA CYS A 1033 -7.75 -41.13 23.63
C CYS A 1033 -7.57 -42.63 23.92
N SER A 1034 -8.59 -43.43 23.65
CA SER A 1034 -8.43 -44.88 23.48
C SER A 1034 -8.22 -45.23 22.00
N GLU A 1035 -7.78 -46.45 21.71
CA GLU A 1035 -7.93 -47.00 20.37
C GLU A 1035 -9.43 -47.06 20.00
N LEU A 1036 -9.75 -46.86 18.71
CA LEU A 1036 -11.11 -46.95 18.17
C LEU A 1036 -11.20 -48.05 17.11
N SER A 1037 -12.31 -48.79 17.12
CA SER A 1037 -12.63 -49.80 16.11
C SER A 1037 -12.94 -49.17 14.75
N ILE A 1038 -12.78 -49.97 13.69
CA ILE A 1038 -13.08 -49.56 12.30
C ILE A 1038 -14.56 -49.15 12.15
N GLU A 1039 -15.48 -49.76 12.89
CA GLU A 1039 -16.90 -49.40 12.85
C GLU A 1039 -17.15 -48.01 13.45
N GLN A 1040 -16.62 -47.71 14.63
CA GLN A 1040 -16.74 -46.38 15.24
C GLN A 1040 -16.09 -45.30 14.37
N TRP A 1041 -14.95 -45.61 13.73
CA TRP A 1041 -14.33 -44.76 12.72
C TRP A 1041 -15.26 -44.47 11.53
N LEU A 1042 -15.91 -45.49 10.98
CA LEU A 1042 -16.87 -45.32 9.89
C LEU A 1042 -18.08 -44.48 10.31
N TRP A 1043 -18.59 -44.64 11.54
CA TRP A 1043 -19.65 -43.79 12.10
C TRP A 1043 -19.20 -42.34 12.30
N SER A 1044 -18.00 -42.09 12.83
CA SER A 1044 -17.43 -40.74 12.95
C SER A 1044 -17.27 -40.05 11.59
N ILE A 1045 -16.80 -40.78 10.57
CA ILE A 1045 -16.66 -40.27 9.19
C ILE A 1045 -18.04 -40.03 8.54
N PHE A 1046 -19.02 -40.90 8.77
CA PHE A 1046 -20.39 -40.76 8.26
C PHE A 1046 -21.09 -39.52 8.83
N LEU A 1047 -21.01 -39.30 10.15
CA LEU A 1047 -21.52 -38.10 10.82
C LEU A 1047 -20.77 -36.84 10.38
N GLY A 1048 -19.45 -36.95 10.18
CA GLY A 1048 -18.64 -35.93 9.52
C GLY A 1048 -19.20 -35.53 8.15
N MET A 1049 -19.38 -36.51 7.26
CA MET A 1049 -19.90 -36.33 5.90
C MET A 1049 -21.35 -35.79 5.90
N GLY A 1050 -22.14 -36.12 6.91
CA GLY A 1050 -23.46 -35.52 7.16
C GLY A 1050 -23.42 -33.99 7.24
N THR A 1051 -22.32 -33.40 7.68
CA THR A 1051 -22.10 -31.94 7.69
C THR A 1051 -22.06 -31.34 6.28
N LEU A 1052 -21.56 -32.06 5.27
CA LEU A 1052 -21.62 -31.63 3.86
C LEU A 1052 -23.05 -31.59 3.34
N LEU A 1053 -23.82 -32.66 3.59
CA LEU A 1053 -25.21 -32.77 3.18
C LEU A 1053 -26.10 -31.73 3.88
N TRP A 1054 -25.83 -31.47 5.17
CA TRP A 1054 -26.51 -30.42 5.92
C TRP A 1054 -26.16 -29.02 5.41
N GLY A 1055 -24.92 -28.77 4.99
CA GLY A 1055 -24.51 -27.54 4.29
C GLY A 1055 -25.31 -27.31 3.01
N GLN A 1056 -25.54 -28.36 2.21
CA GLN A 1056 -26.42 -28.27 1.04
C GLN A 1056 -27.86 -27.93 1.43
N LEU A 1057 -28.41 -28.52 2.50
CA LEU A 1057 -29.74 -28.18 3.00
C LEU A 1057 -29.83 -26.71 3.43
N ILE A 1058 -28.86 -26.21 4.21
CA ILE A 1058 -28.74 -24.80 4.60
C ILE A 1058 -28.71 -23.90 3.36
N SER A 1059 -28.01 -24.28 2.29
CA SER A 1059 -27.96 -23.51 1.03
C SER A 1059 -29.35 -23.26 0.43
N THR A 1060 -30.29 -24.21 0.57
CA THR A 1060 -31.64 -24.11 0.02
C THR A 1060 -32.51 -23.06 0.73
N ILE A 1061 -32.21 -22.73 1.98
CA ILE A 1061 -33.02 -21.82 2.81
C ILE A 1061 -32.66 -20.36 2.45
N PRO A 1062 -33.59 -19.57 1.87
CA PRO A 1062 -33.33 -18.19 1.49
C PRO A 1062 -33.34 -17.28 2.72
N THR A 1063 -32.37 -16.35 2.79
CA THR A 1063 -32.24 -15.38 3.88
C THR A 1063 -33.47 -14.47 4.04
N SER A 1064 -34.26 -14.27 2.99
CA SER A 1064 -35.53 -13.52 3.03
C SER A 1064 -36.60 -14.10 3.96
N ARG A 1065 -36.52 -15.40 4.28
CA ARG A 1065 -37.38 -16.05 5.28
C ARG A 1065 -36.83 -15.94 6.71
N LEU A 1066 -35.53 -15.71 6.88
CA LEU A 1066 -34.84 -15.70 8.17
C LEU A 1066 -34.72 -14.27 8.74
N LYS A 1067 -35.84 -13.54 8.81
CA LYS A 1067 -35.89 -12.12 9.21
C LYS A 1067 -35.37 -11.83 10.63
N PHE A 1068 -35.26 -12.84 11.49
CA PHE A 1068 -34.69 -12.70 12.83
C PHE A 1068 -33.15 -12.59 12.84
N LEU A 1069 -32.47 -12.98 11.75
CA LEU A 1069 -31.03 -12.82 11.59
C LEU A 1069 -30.69 -11.35 11.31
N LYS A 1070 -30.45 -10.59 12.39
CA LYS A 1070 -29.79 -9.28 12.32
C LYS A 1070 -28.39 -9.41 11.72
N GLU A 1071 -27.91 -8.36 11.07
CA GLU A 1071 -26.49 -8.26 10.71
C GLU A 1071 -25.67 -7.98 11.97
N ALA A 1072 -24.75 -8.89 12.31
CA ALA A 1072 -23.82 -8.68 13.40
C ALA A 1072 -22.69 -7.74 12.94
N GLY A 1073 -22.39 -6.72 13.75
CA GLY A 1073 -21.43 -5.67 13.39
C GLY A 1073 -22.03 -4.42 12.75
N HIS A 1074 -23.36 -4.23 12.81
CA HIS A 1074 -23.86 -2.86 12.95
C HIS A 1074 -23.49 -2.35 14.34
N GLY A 1075 -23.08 -1.08 14.44
CA GLY A 1075 -23.11 -0.35 15.70
C GLY A 1075 -24.54 -0.22 16.25
N THR A 1076 -24.67 0.28 17.47
CA THR A 1076 -25.97 0.69 18.02
C THR A 1076 -26.66 1.70 17.10
N GLN A 1077 -27.99 1.78 17.20
CA GLN A 1077 -28.83 2.47 16.21
C GLN A 1077 -28.44 3.94 16.04
N LYS A 1078 -28.60 4.44 14.80
CA LYS A 1078 -28.61 5.89 14.53
C LYS A 1078 -29.71 6.56 15.37
N GLU A 1079 -29.30 7.29 16.40
CA GLU A 1079 -29.86 8.59 16.69
C GLU A 1079 -28.96 9.65 16.02
N GLU A 1080 -29.46 10.87 15.83
CA GLU A 1080 -28.77 11.88 15.01
C GLU A 1080 -27.70 12.62 15.83
N ILE A 1081 -26.42 12.37 15.53
CA ILE A 1081 -25.27 13.03 16.14
C ILE A 1081 -24.60 13.95 15.09
N PRO A 1082 -24.15 15.17 15.45
CA PRO A 1082 -23.54 16.12 14.49
C PRO A 1082 -22.23 15.65 13.85
N GLU A 1083 -21.85 16.29 12.74
CA GLU A 1083 -20.82 15.82 11.79
C GLU A 1083 -19.35 15.87 12.28
N GLU A 1084 -19.08 16.18 13.56
CA GLU A 1084 -17.70 16.26 14.09
C GLU A 1084 -17.09 14.88 14.43
N GLU A 1085 -17.91 13.84 14.71
CA GLU A 1085 -17.42 12.49 15.08
C GLU A 1085 -16.66 11.75 13.93
N LEU A 1086 -16.72 12.25 12.69
CA LEU A 1086 -16.09 11.59 11.54
C LEU A 1086 -14.54 11.56 11.58
N ALA A 1087 -13.92 12.33 12.48
CA ALA A 1087 -12.49 12.21 12.80
C ALA A 1087 -12.21 11.20 13.93
N GLU A 1088 -13.18 10.91 14.80
CA GLU A 1088 -12.99 10.14 16.02
C GLU A 1088 -12.93 8.62 15.79
N ASP A 1089 -13.42 8.12 14.66
CA ASP A 1089 -13.40 6.69 14.27
C ASP A 1089 -11.95 6.12 14.22
N VAL A 1090 -10.93 6.98 14.09
CA VAL A 1090 -9.50 6.64 14.20
C VAL A 1090 -8.99 6.71 15.64
N GLU A 1091 -9.50 7.63 16.45
CA GLU A 1091 -9.14 7.77 17.87
C GLU A 1091 -9.78 6.69 18.75
N GLU A 1092 -10.99 6.22 18.42
CA GLU A 1092 -11.67 5.10 19.07
C GLU A 1092 -10.82 3.82 19.02
N ILE A 1093 -10.09 3.61 17.92
CA ILE A 1093 -9.18 2.47 17.72
C ILE A 1093 -7.93 2.60 18.60
N ASP A 1094 -7.34 3.80 18.73
CA ASP A 1094 -6.24 4.05 19.66
C ASP A 1094 -6.74 3.97 21.12
N HIS A 1095 -8.00 4.34 21.41
CA HIS A 1095 -8.63 4.16 22.73
C HIS A 1095 -8.86 2.68 23.07
N ALA A 1096 -9.29 1.83 22.13
CA ALA A 1096 -9.41 0.39 22.34
C ALA A 1096 -8.05 -0.30 22.57
N GLU A 1097 -6.99 0.14 21.87
CA GLU A 1097 -5.62 -0.35 22.13
C GLU A 1097 -5.08 0.18 23.48
N ARG A 1098 -5.46 1.41 23.89
CA ARG A 1098 -5.22 1.94 25.24
C ARG A 1098 -6.02 1.20 26.32
N GLU A 1099 -7.24 0.67 26.05
CA GLU A 1099 -7.96 -0.21 26.99
C GLU A 1099 -7.18 -1.50 27.24
N LEU A 1100 -6.71 -2.18 26.18
CA LEU A 1100 -5.90 -3.38 26.29
C LEU A 1100 -4.63 -3.14 27.12
N ARG A 1101 -3.87 -2.08 26.82
CA ARG A 1101 -2.68 -1.70 27.59
C ARG A 1101 -3.02 -1.26 29.01
N ARG A 1102 -4.12 -0.55 29.25
CA ARG A 1102 -4.62 -0.21 30.61
C ARG A 1102 -4.98 -1.47 31.39
N GLY A 1103 -5.59 -2.47 30.75
CA GLY A 1103 -5.87 -3.78 31.34
C GLY A 1103 -4.59 -4.45 31.84
N GLN A 1104 -3.59 -4.59 30.97
CA GLN A 1104 -2.27 -5.12 31.35
C GLN A 1104 -1.61 -4.31 32.49
N ILE A 1105 -1.61 -2.98 32.41
CA ILE A 1105 -1.02 -2.10 33.46
C ILE A 1105 -1.76 -2.23 34.80
N LEU A 1106 -3.09 -2.34 34.78
CA LEU A 1106 -3.89 -2.60 35.98
C LEU A 1106 -3.60 -3.99 36.56
N TRP A 1107 -3.37 -5.00 35.71
CA TRP A 1107 -3.00 -6.36 36.13
C TRP A 1107 -1.60 -6.42 36.76
N PHE A 1108 -0.59 -5.75 36.17
CA PHE A 1108 0.73 -5.58 36.80
C PHE A 1108 0.65 -4.84 38.14
N ARG A 1109 -0.22 -3.82 38.26
CA ARG A 1109 -0.48 -3.16 39.56
C ARG A 1109 -1.25 -4.06 40.54
N GLY A 1110 -2.02 -5.02 40.05
CA GLY A 1110 -2.64 -6.09 40.83
C GLY A 1110 -1.60 -7.09 41.37
N LEU A 1111 -0.74 -7.63 40.50
CA LEU A 1111 0.35 -8.53 40.86
C LEU A 1111 1.29 -7.91 41.89
N ASN A 1112 1.78 -6.69 41.66
CA ASN A 1112 2.66 -6.00 42.62
C ASN A 1112 1.97 -5.73 43.97
N ARG A 1113 0.64 -5.61 43.98
CA ARG A 1113 -0.17 -5.46 45.21
C ARG A 1113 -0.38 -6.79 45.94
N ILE A 1114 -0.52 -7.90 45.22
CA ILE A 1114 -0.53 -9.25 45.80
C ILE A 1114 0.85 -9.58 46.37
N GLN A 1115 1.93 -9.27 45.64
CA GLN A 1115 3.30 -9.49 46.10
C GLN A 1115 3.61 -8.73 47.39
N THR A 1116 3.30 -7.43 47.44
CA THR A 1116 3.44 -6.65 48.69
C THR A 1116 2.49 -7.08 49.82
N GLN A 1117 1.35 -7.70 49.52
CA GLN A 1117 0.51 -8.35 50.54
C GLN A 1117 1.12 -9.68 51.02
N MET A 1118 1.74 -10.47 50.16
CA MET A 1118 2.48 -11.68 50.55
C MET A 1118 3.69 -11.33 51.42
N ASP A 1119 4.44 -10.27 51.10
CA ASP A 1119 5.55 -9.80 51.94
C ASP A 1119 5.08 -9.40 53.35
N VAL A 1120 3.93 -8.73 53.46
CA VAL A 1120 3.32 -8.39 54.76
C VAL A 1120 2.82 -9.63 55.50
N VAL A 1121 2.21 -10.60 54.81
CA VAL A 1121 1.77 -11.87 55.42
C VAL A 1121 2.97 -12.69 55.90
N ASN A 1122 4.05 -12.77 55.10
CA ASN A 1122 5.30 -13.42 55.49
C ASN A 1122 5.89 -12.77 56.74
N ALA A 1123 5.93 -11.43 56.81
CA ALA A 1123 6.40 -10.70 57.99
C ALA A 1123 5.53 -10.91 59.25
N PHE A 1124 4.25 -11.25 59.11
CA PHE A 1124 3.36 -11.63 60.22
C PHE A 1124 3.48 -13.13 60.58
N GLN A 1125 3.77 -14.01 59.63
CA GLN A 1125 3.98 -15.45 59.87
C GLN A 1125 5.37 -15.76 60.44
N SER A 1126 6.39 -14.97 60.10
CA SER A 1126 7.73 -15.04 60.69
C SER A 1126 7.76 -14.45 62.10
N GLY A 1127 7.03 -15.05 63.03
CA GLY A 1127 6.80 -14.56 64.40
C GLY A 1127 8.05 -14.54 65.29
N SER A 1128 8.99 -13.63 65.01
CA SER A 1128 10.20 -13.38 65.80
C SER A 1128 10.04 -12.16 66.70
N THR A 1129 10.33 -12.31 67.99
CA THR A 1129 10.15 -11.29 69.03
C THR A 1129 10.98 -10.01 68.78
N ILE A 1130 10.44 -8.86 69.19
CA ILE A 1130 11.04 -7.53 68.99
C ILE A 1130 12.26 -7.31 69.92
N GLN A 1131 13.41 -7.92 69.62
CA GLN A 1131 14.72 -7.61 70.20
C GLN A 1131 15.86 -8.31 69.43
N GLY A 1132 16.41 -7.68 68.38
CA GLY A 1132 17.51 -8.32 67.63
C GLY A 1132 18.15 -7.62 66.41
N ALA A 1133 17.74 -6.40 66.02
CA ALA A 1133 18.17 -5.80 64.74
C ALA A 1133 18.85 -4.40 64.82
N LEU A 1134 19.38 -4.02 65.99
CA LEU A 1134 19.92 -2.67 66.23
C LEU A 1134 21.35 -2.48 65.71
N ARG A 1135 21.61 -2.69 64.41
CA ARG A 1135 22.94 -2.38 63.81
C ARG A 1135 23.00 -2.06 62.31
N ARG A 1136 22.51 -0.88 61.92
CA ARG A 1136 23.20 0.04 60.97
C ARG A 1136 22.67 1.46 61.16
N GLN A 1137 23.57 2.45 61.24
CA GLN A 1137 23.24 3.85 61.51
C GLN A 1137 23.14 4.70 60.23
N PRO A 1138 22.34 5.79 60.23
CA PRO A 1138 22.25 6.76 59.14
C PRO A 1138 22.93 8.11 59.47
N SER A 1139 23.37 8.82 58.43
CA SER A 1139 23.56 10.28 58.36
C SER A 1139 23.83 10.71 56.91
N ILE A 1140 23.76 11.98 56.49
CA ILE A 1140 22.72 13.04 56.53
C ILE A 1140 23.38 14.34 56.01
N ALA A 1141 22.77 14.98 55.02
CA ALA A 1141 22.85 16.41 54.65
C ALA A 1141 21.84 16.65 53.51
N SER A 1142 21.06 17.73 53.40
CA SER A 1142 20.73 18.89 54.26
C SER A 1142 19.31 19.37 53.83
N GLN A 1143 18.37 19.76 54.71
CA GLN A 1143 18.18 21.12 55.27
C GLN A 1143 18.24 22.27 54.24
N HIS A 1144 17.39 23.29 54.24
CA HIS A 1144 16.21 23.70 55.07
C HIS A 1144 15.27 24.52 54.12
N HIS A 1145 13.93 24.56 54.24
CA HIS A 1145 13.07 25.16 55.28
C HIS A 1145 11.58 24.79 55.01
N ASP A 1146 10.53 25.16 55.76
CA ASP A 1146 10.21 25.16 57.21
C ASP A 1146 8.74 25.63 57.42
N VAL A 1147 8.17 25.48 58.64
CA VAL A 1147 7.06 26.28 59.26
C VAL A 1147 5.68 26.36 58.53
N THR A 1148 4.48 26.04 59.06
CA THR A 1148 3.87 25.53 60.34
C THR A 1148 2.33 25.26 60.07
N ASN A 1149 1.39 24.77 60.92
CA ASN A 1149 1.30 24.21 62.29
C ASN A 1149 -0.06 23.47 62.57
N ILE A 1150 -0.05 22.51 63.52
CA ILE A 1150 -1.04 22.24 64.61
C ILE A 1150 -2.51 21.74 64.34
N SER A 1151 -2.93 20.79 65.22
CA SER A 1151 -4.29 20.37 65.72
C SER A 1151 -5.37 19.69 64.83
N THR A 1152 -5.42 18.35 64.91
CA THR A 1152 -6.48 17.48 65.53
C THR A 1152 -7.81 18.08 66.06
N PRO A 1153 -8.90 17.28 66.29
CA PRO A 1153 -9.43 16.10 65.56
C PRO A 1153 -11.01 16.04 65.51
N THR A 1154 -11.61 14.86 65.23
CA THR A 1154 -13.05 14.47 65.35
C THR A 1154 -14.01 14.97 64.24
N HIS A 1155 -15.18 14.37 63.89
CA HIS A 1155 -15.81 13.08 64.28
C HIS A 1155 -16.88 12.58 63.25
N ILE A 1156 -17.06 11.25 63.13
CA ILE A 1156 -18.33 10.47 62.91
C ILE A 1156 -19.33 10.77 61.75
N ARG A 1157 -19.64 9.71 60.96
CA ARG A 1157 -20.91 9.22 60.30
C ARG A 1157 -21.98 10.25 59.80
N VAL A 1158 -22.76 10.02 58.73
CA VAL A 1158 -23.73 8.91 58.45
C VAL A 1158 -24.08 8.87 56.94
N VAL A 1159 -24.59 7.74 56.44
CA VAL A 1159 -25.10 7.54 55.05
C VAL A 1159 -26.61 7.80 54.93
N ASN A 1160 -27.02 8.58 53.91
CA ASN A 1160 -28.22 8.43 53.05
C ASN A 1160 -28.32 9.68 52.13
N ALA A 1161 -28.66 9.70 50.83
CA ALA A 1161 -29.39 8.83 49.89
C ALA A 1161 -30.76 9.43 49.47
N PHE A 1162 -31.01 9.41 48.14
CA PHE A 1162 -32.27 9.62 47.38
C PHE A 1162 -32.82 11.03 47.02
N ARG A 1163 -33.17 11.12 45.72
CA ARG A 1163 -34.30 11.83 45.05
C ARG A 1163 -34.32 13.36 44.83
N SER A 1164 -33.73 13.76 43.70
CA SER A 1164 -34.34 14.49 42.55
C SER A 1164 -35.49 15.52 42.72
N SER A 1165 -35.40 16.57 41.88
CA SER A 1165 -36.46 17.19 41.05
C SER A 1165 -36.89 18.62 41.41
N LEU A 1166 -36.60 19.58 40.52
CA LEU A 1166 -37.60 20.46 39.86
C LEU A 1166 -36.97 21.33 38.74
N TYR A 1167 -37.84 21.98 37.95
CA TYR A 1167 -37.60 22.89 36.82
C TYR A 1167 -37.03 24.25 37.32
N GLU A 1168 -36.63 25.30 36.56
CA GLU A 1168 -36.78 25.77 35.15
C GLU A 1168 -35.56 26.72 34.85
N GLY A 1169 -35.36 27.46 33.74
CA GLY A 1169 -36.12 27.72 32.51
C GLY A 1169 -35.58 28.94 31.70
N LEU A 1170 -35.93 29.03 30.40
CA LEU A 1170 -35.95 30.22 29.50
C LEU A 1170 -34.71 31.14 29.28
N GLU A 1171 -34.34 31.24 27.99
CA GLU A 1171 -33.96 32.45 27.19
C GLU A 1171 -32.58 33.17 27.26
N LYS A 1172 -32.33 33.96 26.19
CA LYS A 1172 -31.06 34.63 25.80
C LYS A 1172 -30.98 36.07 26.34
N PRO A 1173 -29.81 36.74 26.29
CA PRO A 1173 -29.60 37.75 25.22
C PRO A 1173 -28.15 37.82 24.66
N GLU A 1174 -27.76 38.95 24.06
CA GLU A 1174 -26.68 39.05 23.04
C GLU A 1174 -25.46 39.94 23.39
N THR A 1175 -24.31 39.63 22.76
CA THR A 1175 -23.23 40.54 22.26
C THR A 1175 -22.24 41.27 23.20
N ARG A 1176 -21.03 41.51 22.62
CA ARG A 1176 -19.95 42.48 22.98
C ARG A 1176 -19.13 42.15 24.24
N SER A 1177 -17.82 42.46 24.35
CA SER A 1177 -16.81 43.09 23.45
C SER A 1177 -15.39 42.78 23.99
N SER A 1178 -14.40 42.31 23.22
CA SER A 1178 -13.48 43.06 22.29
C SER A 1178 -12.12 43.42 22.93
N ILE A 1179 -11.06 43.58 22.10
CA ILE A 1179 -9.70 44.12 22.40
C ILE A 1179 -8.84 43.16 23.27
N HIS A 1180 -7.57 42.85 22.96
CA HIS A 1180 -6.52 43.68 22.32
C HIS A 1180 -5.88 43.10 21.04
N ASN A 1181 -5.15 43.96 20.34
CA ASN A 1181 -4.41 43.74 19.08
C ASN A 1181 -3.02 44.42 19.17
N PHE A 1182 -1.99 43.92 18.49
CA PHE A 1182 -0.85 44.73 18.00
C PHE A 1182 -0.05 44.04 16.87
N MET A 1183 0.57 44.85 16.01
CA MET A 1183 1.31 44.47 14.81
C MET A 1183 2.81 44.76 14.94
N THR A 1184 3.66 44.19 14.06
CA THR A 1184 4.91 44.82 13.60
C THR A 1184 5.35 44.27 12.24
N HIS A 1185 5.93 45.12 11.40
CA HIS A 1185 6.58 44.78 10.12
C HIS A 1185 8.11 44.93 10.26
N PRO A 1186 8.86 44.48 9.24
CA PRO A 1186 9.99 45.25 8.74
C PRO A 1186 9.83 45.63 7.25
N GLU A 1187 10.39 46.77 6.86
CA GLU A 1187 10.50 47.27 5.47
C GLU A 1187 11.96 47.28 5.00
N PHE A 1188 12.20 47.21 3.68
CA PHE A 1188 13.21 47.93 2.87
C PHE A 1188 13.05 47.38 1.41
N ARG A 1189 12.76 48.09 0.31
CA ARG A 1189 12.91 49.49 -0.19
C ARG A 1189 14.09 49.67 -1.17
N ILE A 1190 13.78 49.68 -2.46
CA ILE A 1190 14.51 50.26 -3.61
C ILE A 1190 13.38 50.79 -4.53
N GLU A 1191 13.08 52.09 -4.53
CA GLU A 1191 13.69 53.17 -5.34
C GLU A 1191 13.35 53.10 -6.84
N ASP A 1192 12.47 54.01 -7.27
CA ASP A 1192 12.14 54.24 -8.68
C ASP A 1192 13.29 54.92 -9.43
N SER A 1193 13.52 54.51 -10.68
CA SER A 1193 14.31 55.29 -11.63
C SER A 1193 13.78 55.10 -13.06
N GLU A 1194 13.09 56.13 -13.57
CA GLU A 1194 12.76 56.23 -14.99
C GLU A 1194 14.01 56.56 -15.82
N PRO A 1195 14.11 56.00 -17.04
CA PRO A 1195 14.75 56.70 -18.14
C PRO A 1195 13.81 56.83 -19.36
N HIS A 1196 13.55 58.08 -19.77
CA HIS A 1196 12.87 58.41 -21.03
C HIS A 1196 13.52 57.73 -22.25
N ILE A 1197 12.69 57.19 -23.14
CA ILE A 1197 12.86 57.26 -24.61
C ILE A 1197 11.46 57.62 -25.19
N PRO A 1198 11.34 58.52 -26.19
CA PRO A 1198 10.11 59.29 -26.39
C PRO A 1198 9.07 58.65 -27.34
N LEU A 1199 7.84 59.11 -27.19
CA LEU A 1199 6.82 59.05 -28.26
C LEU A 1199 7.26 59.90 -29.45
N ILE A 1200 7.01 59.39 -30.66
CA ILE A 1200 6.87 60.21 -31.86
C ILE A 1200 5.39 60.20 -32.21
N ASP A 1201 4.77 61.36 -32.10
CA ASP A 1201 3.47 61.68 -32.69
C ASP A 1201 3.70 62.15 -34.14
N ASP A 1202 2.71 61.97 -35.02
CA ASP A 1202 2.26 63.01 -35.96
C ASP A 1202 1.23 62.54 -37.00
N THR A 1203 0.26 63.43 -37.23
CA THR A 1203 -0.60 63.62 -38.42
C THR A 1203 -1.74 62.64 -38.74
N ASP A 1204 -2.96 63.15 -38.52
CA ASP A 1204 -4.22 62.72 -39.14
C ASP A 1204 -4.27 62.93 -40.66
N ALA A 1205 -5.22 62.24 -41.32
CA ALA A 1205 -5.93 62.76 -42.49
C ALA A 1205 -7.35 62.17 -42.53
N GLU A 1206 -8.37 63.02 -42.43
CA GLU A 1206 -9.77 62.66 -42.65
C GLU A 1206 -10.08 62.53 -44.15
N ASP A 1207 -11.08 61.71 -44.53
CA ASP A 1207 -12.09 62.20 -45.48
C ASP A 1207 -13.44 61.47 -45.33
N ASP A 1208 -14.51 62.19 -45.65
CA ASP A 1208 -15.94 61.90 -45.45
C ASP A 1208 -16.51 61.19 -46.74
N ALA A 1209 -17.74 60.73 -46.97
CA ALA A 1209 -19.05 60.80 -46.30
C ALA A 1209 -20.00 59.70 -46.93
N PRO A 1210 -21.36 59.86 -47.02
CA PRO A 1210 -22.27 59.39 -45.98
C PRO A 1210 -23.52 58.61 -46.48
N THR A 1211 -24.32 58.05 -45.55
CA THR A 1211 -25.78 58.28 -45.58
C THR A 1211 -26.43 58.15 -44.19
N LYS A 1212 -27.51 58.92 -43.95
CA LYS A 1212 -28.30 58.99 -42.70
C LYS A 1212 -29.61 58.17 -42.89
N ARG A 1213 -30.48 57.85 -41.91
CA ARG A 1213 -31.01 58.65 -40.78
C ARG A 1213 -31.82 57.77 -39.76
N ASN A 1214 -32.17 58.34 -38.61
CA ASN A 1214 -32.88 57.74 -37.44
C ASN A 1214 -34.37 57.38 -37.72
N SER A 1215 -35.23 56.80 -36.85
CA SER A 1215 -35.25 56.66 -35.36
C SER A 1215 -36.31 55.67 -34.78
N SER A 1216 -35.92 54.89 -33.75
CA SER A 1216 -36.69 54.48 -32.51
C SER A 1216 -38.00 53.62 -32.62
N PRO A 1217 -38.80 53.31 -31.55
CA PRO A 1217 -39.13 51.91 -31.11
C PRO A 1217 -40.67 51.63 -30.96
N PRO A 1218 -41.24 50.69 -30.14
CA PRO A 1218 -40.79 49.45 -29.46
C PRO A 1218 -41.65 48.20 -29.90
N PRO A 1219 -42.42 47.46 -29.06
CA PRO A 1219 -42.09 46.44 -28.03
C PRO A 1219 -42.48 44.98 -28.43
N SER A 1220 -42.50 44.05 -27.45
CA SER A 1220 -42.94 42.64 -27.54
C SER A 1220 -44.04 42.30 -26.51
N PRO A 1221 -44.62 41.08 -26.44
CA PRO A 1221 -45.06 40.14 -27.49
C PRO A 1221 -46.58 39.81 -27.38
N ASN A 1222 -47.14 38.90 -28.20
CA ASN A 1222 -48.48 38.35 -27.95
C ASN A 1222 -48.61 36.87 -28.36
N LYS A 1223 -49.58 36.14 -27.76
CA LYS A 1223 -49.91 34.72 -28.01
C LYS A 1223 -51.13 34.58 -28.94
N ASN A 1224 -51.36 33.36 -29.44
CA ASN A 1224 -52.74 32.90 -29.65
C ASN A 1224 -52.88 31.38 -29.44
N ASN A 1225 -54.09 30.91 -29.12
CA ASN A 1225 -54.42 29.52 -28.75
C ASN A 1225 -55.46 28.90 -29.71
N ASN A 1226 -55.63 27.57 -29.64
CA ASN A 1226 -56.93 26.87 -29.62
C ASN A 1226 -56.77 25.63 -28.69
N ALA A 1227 -57.62 25.25 -27.72
CA ALA A 1227 -59.09 25.33 -27.51
C ALA A 1227 -59.85 24.19 -28.24
N VAL A 1228 -60.74 23.37 -27.64
CA VAL A 1228 -61.27 23.17 -26.25
C VAL A 1228 -61.73 21.68 -26.11
N ASP A 1229 -61.78 21.06 -24.91
CA ASP A 1229 -63.03 20.68 -24.19
C ASP A 1229 -62.74 20.02 -22.80
N SER A 1230 -63.77 19.55 -22.07
CA SER A 1230 -63.88 19.74 -20.61
C SER A 1230 -64.48 18.60 -19.75
N GLY A 1231 -64.09 18.58 -18.46
CA GLY A 1231 -64.91 18.13 -17.30
C GLY A 1231 -64.82 16.66 -16.80
N ILE A 1232 -65.24 16.30 -15.57
CA ILE A 1232 -65.25 17.04 -14.27
C ILE A 1232 -65.53 16.09 -13.05
N HIS A 1233 -64.87 16.34 -11.90
CA HIS A 1233 -65.21 15.98 -10.49
C HIS A 1233 -65.21 14.53 -9.86
N LEU A 1234 -64.88 14.53 -8.55
CA LEU A 1234 -65.35 13.71 -7.38
C LEU A 1234 -64.71 12.35 -6.96
N THR A 1235 -63.60 12.45 -6.23
CA THR A 1235 -63.37 12.02 -4.81
C THR A 1235 -63.76 10.63 -4.22
N THR A 1236 -62.79 10.10 -3.45
CA THR A 1236 -62.87 9.29 -2.19
C THR A 1236 -63.34 7.82 -2.16
N ASP A 1237 -62.39 6.95 -1.78
CA ASP A 1237 -62.36 6.13 -0.54
C ASP A 1237 -62.19 4.58 -0.58
N MET A 1238 -61.26 4.16 0.27
CA MET A 1238 -61.16 2.89 1.03
C MET A 1238 -61.18 1.49 0.36
N ASN A 1239 -59.98 0.90 0.39
CA ASN A 1239 -59.64 -0.39 1.05
C ASN A 1239 -59.52 -1.73 0.27
N LYS A 1240 -58.62 -2.56 0.82
CA LYS A 1240 -58.38 -4.02 0.66
C LYS A 1240 -57.57 -4.58 -0.53
N SER A 1241 -56.68 -5.49 -0.11
CA SER A 1241 -55.89 -6.50 -0.81
C SER A 1241 -56.79 -7.57 -1.52
N ALA A 1242 -56.30 -8.47 -2.39
CA ALA A 1242 -55.09 -9.28 -2.20
C ALA A 1242 -54.58 -10.09 -3.42
N THR A 1243 -53.30 -10.53 -3.30
CA THR A 1243 -52.72 -11.82 -3.74
C THR A 1243 -52.88 -12.35 -5.18
N SER A 1244 -51.75 -12.32 -5.90
CA SER A 1244 -51.11 -13.43 -6.64
C SER A 1244 -51.90 -14.32 -7.62
N SER A 1245 -51.37 -14.45 -8.84
CA SER A 1245 -50.77 -15.75 -9.28
C SER A 1245 -49.91 -15.60 -10.54
N SER A 1246 -48.82 -16.37 -10.58
CA SER A 1246 -48.15 -16.85 -11.80
C SER A 1246 -48.46 -18.36 -11.89
N PRO A 1247 -48.56 -18.98 -13.08
CA PRO A 1247 -47.42 -19.19 -14.01
C PRO A 1247 -47.84 -18.86 -15.48
N GLY A 1248 -47.08 -19.16 -16.55
CA GLY A 1248 -45.80 -19.84 -16.71
C GLY A 1248 -45.39 -19.92 -18.19
N SER A 1249 -44.17 -20.40 -18.47
CA SER A 1249 -43.68 -20.66 -19.83
C SER A 1249 -44.42 -21.84 -20.50
N PRO A 1250 -44.35 -21.92 -21.83
CA PRO A 1250 -43.61 -23.06 -22.39
C PRO A 1250 -42.54 -22.64 -23.41
N LEU A 1251 -41.65 -23.60 -23.71
CA LEU A 1251 -40.60 -23.47 -24.72
C LEU A 1251 -41.18 -23.44 -26.14
N HIS A 1252 -40.45 -22.80 -27.06
CA HIS A 1252 -40.24 -23.41 -28.37
C HIS A 1252 -38.78 -23.29 -28.80
N SER A 1253 -38.31 -24.25 -29.58
CA SER A 1253 -36.90 -24.44 -29.94
C SER A 1253 -36.54 -23.82 -31.29
N LEU A 1254 -35.26 -23.41 -31.40
CA LEU A 1254 -34.36 -23.51 -32.57
C LEU A 1254 -34.97 -23.30 -33.98
N GLU A 1255 -34.48 -22.29 -34.72
CA GLU A 1255 -33.43 -22.55 -35.74
C GLU A 1255 -32.73 -21.28 -36.27
N THR A 1256 -31.45 -21.44 -36.62
CA THR A 1256 -30.63 -20.70 -37.62
C THR A 1256 -30.53 -19.15 -37.64
N SER A 1257 -29.28 -18.70 -37.46
CA SER A 1257 -28.58 -17.71 -38.33
C SER A 1257 -28.97 -16.22 -38.35
N LEU A 1258 -28.37 -15.44 -37.44
CA LEU A 1258 -27.23 -14.55 -37.78
C LEU A 1258 -26.48 -14.07 -36.53
#